data_AF-V6ARA1-F1
#
_entry.id   AF-V6ARA1-F1
#
_cell.length_a   1.000
_cell.length_b   1.000
_cell.length_c   1.000
_cell.angle_alpha   90.00
_cell.angle_beta   90.00
_cell.angle_gamma   90.00
#
_symmetry.space_group_name_H-M   'P 1'
#
loop_
_entity.id
_entity.type
_entity.pdbx_description
1 polymer ?
#
loop_
_entity_poly.entity_id
_entity_poly.type
_entity_poly.pdbx_seq_one_letter_code
_entity_poly.pdbx_strand_id
1 'polypeptide(L)'
;MSDLGLSPTKINTRLLFAGIFLTSLSGLILEIAITRIFSAAIWYHFAFVAVSVALVGLGASGLVVHYRLKKIKENWAANLTIAAAIGIALVIPISLVVMHTLESHVTYLPLFMLLFAIPFFFVGIIISAAFSAFAHVAGRLYASDLIGASLGALGVVLFLVIFGGEGTTLLVGLISSVCAVIFSSITKNKKKILLSIAVVAFASSLLFVNMTSQEKIFSIPTDSKTQKDLPIFLRENPGTHIVKTQWNSFSRIDVVEGPTGNCEPRSLDPIFGQPQCAAEGLVAKIFIDGGAGTNIISWDGNPESRKDLSSWMQYLPFKMIDDPKVLIIGSGGGRDVVAALASGSTDVTAVEINPIIFETVKGYGDKAGNLYSHHYVNANVDEGRSFVSRSTEKYDVIYIPFVDTWASVSSGGLGVSENFLYTVEGFQEYYDHLTDRGKVVAVRWLIDAPRFVSTFTTVLEKNGVSQQDVYKHILIVSSDSTDKDPSVTLAILSKAPFTQEEIAFLSESFYRDGYKPIIIPGQVALEPYSQLLENQITLPEFYEKFPTKAYPVTDDSPYFLSFEKPFPHILEALLYISVMITAIFLVGPYFWLRKKDESASNDKLKAKSIVIYFAALGTGFILIELALLQKLILLLGNPTMTFAILLFTVLLSSGVGSLVSSRLAKNNTKNLTFVIGGITAMGVFYVLVLPTIIYSVIAEPFIQKVLISVGLLIPIGFLMGIPMPTGMRIVKMYKPTFVPWMWAINGAFSVLGAVLSVVIGITYGASYAMIIGIVAYLVALCVSFVWKKRSIEIITKS
;
A
#
# COMPACT_ATOMS: atom_id res chain seq x y z
N MET A 1 -42.20 2.28 -28.74
CA MET A 1 -41.49 1.99 -30.00
C MET A 1 -40.75 0.68 -29.86
N SER A 2 -41.31 -0.37 -30.46
CA SER A 2 -40.99 -1.78 -30.27
C SER A 2 -40.22 -2.40 -31.45
N ASP A 3 -39.36 -1.62 -32.13
CA ASP A 3 -38.63 -2.07 -33.33
C ASP A 3 -37.09 -1.91 -33.24
N LEU A 4 -36.52 -1.80 -32.04
CA LEU A 4 -35.07 -1.97 -31.85
C LEU A 4 -34.79 -3.43 -31.47
N GLY A 5 -34.73 -4.27 -32.51
CA GLY A 5 -34.35 -5.67 -32.44
C GLY A 5 -33.00 -5.89 -31.77
N LEU A 6 -33.02 -6.00 -30.44
CA LEU A 6 -32.02 -6.71 -29.64
C LEU A 6 -32.69 -7.99 -29.14
N SER A 7 -32.86 -8.98 -30.01
CA SER A 7 -33.10 -10.36 -29.59
C SER A 7 -31.75 -10.98 -29.22
N PRO A 8 -31.41 -11.18 -27.94
CA PRO A 8 -30.12 -11.71 -27.50
C PRO A 8 -30.12 -13.25 -27.46
N THR A 9 -30.75 -13.92 -28.43
CA THR A 9 -31.11 -15.35 -28.29
C THR A 9 -30.09 -16.36 -28.84
N LYS A 10 -28.98 -15.94 -29.48
CA LYS A 10 -27.97 -16.86 -30.02
C LYS A 10 -26.51 -16.58 -29.61
N ILE A 11 -26.28 -15.82 -28.54
CA ILE A 11 -24.92 -15.55 -28.03
C ILE A 11 -24.62 -16.48 -26.86
N ASN A 12 -23.46 -17.16 -26.89
CA ASN A 12 -23.01 -18.00 -25.78
C ASN A 12 -22.63 -17.12 -24.59
N THR A 13 -23.58 -16.92 -23.68
CA THR A 13 -23.43 -16.06 -22.50
C THR A 13 -22.33 -16.53 -21.55
N ARG A 14 -22.01 -17.83 -21.52
CA ARG A 14 -20.91 -18.37 -20.71
C ARG A 14 -19.55 -17.87 -21.20
N LEU A 15 -19.34 -17.88 -22.53
CA LEU A 15 -18.11 -17.35 -23.12
C LEU A 15 -17.99 -15.83 -22.94
N LEU A 16 -19.11 -15.10 -23.00
CA LEU A 16 -19.11 -13.67 -22.70
C LEU A 16 -18.65 -13.40 -21.26
N PHE A 17 -19.20 -14.12 -20.28
CA PHE A 17 -18.81 -13.99 -18.88
C PHE A 17 -17.35 -14.38 -18.64
N ALA A 18 -16.87 -15.45 -19.29
CA ALA A 18 -15.47 -15.85 -19.22
C ALA A 18 -14.53 -14.78 -19.82
N GLY A 19 -14.91 -14.16 -20.93
CA GLY A 19 -14.15 -13.06 -21.53
C GLY A 19 -14.07 -11.84 -20.62
N ILE A 20 -15.20 -11.42 -20.03
CA ILE A 20 -15.23 -10.31 -19.06
C ILE A 20 -14.40 -10.65 -17.83
N PHE A 21 -14.54 -11.85 -17.27
CA PHE A 21 -13.75 -12.34 -16.16
C PHE A 21 -12.24 -12.22 -16.43
N LEU A 22 -11.75 -12.73 -17.58
CA LEU A 22 -10.33 -12.66 -17.93
C LEU A 22 -9.87 -11.22 -18.21
N THR A 23 -10.72 -10.39 -18.82
CA THR A 23 -10.41 -8.98 -19.04
C THR A 23 -10.23 -8.24 -17.72
N SER A 24 -11.14 -8.40 -16.77
CA SER A 24 -11.05 -7.74 -15.46
C SER A 24 -9.90 -8.28 -14.63
N LEU A 25 -9.64 -9.60 -14.69
CA LEU A 25 -8.46 -10.23 -14.11
C LEU A 25 -7.17 -9.62 -14.66
N SER A 26 -7.07 -9.49 -15.99
CA SER A 26 -5.89 -8.92 -16.65
C SER A 26 -5.71 -7.42 -16.33
N GLY A 27 -6.82 -6.66 -16.26
CA GLY A 27 -6.79 -5.24 -15.92
C GLY A 27 -6.27 -5.00 -14.52
N LEU A 28 -6.72 -5.79 -13.53
CA LEU A 28 -6.27 -5.59 -12.16
C LEU A 28 -4.83 -6.07 -11.92
N ILE A 29 -4.41 -7.17 -12.56
CA ILE A 29 -3.00 -7.59 -12.54
C ILE A 29 -2.12 -6.48 -13.13
N LEU A 30 -2.54 -5.88 -14.24
CA LEU A 30 -1.79 -4.81 -14.88
C LEU A 30 -1.68 -3.57 -13.98
N GLU A 31 -2.77 -3.18 -13.33
CA GLU A 31 -2.79 -2.02 -12.41
C GLU A 31 -1.76 -2.21 -11.29
N ILE A 32 -1.77 -3.38 -10.64
CA ILE A 32 -0.86 -3.67 -9.53
C ILE A 32 0.59 -3.90 -10.03
N ALA A 33 0.79 -4.48 -11.22
CA ALA A 33 2.14 -4.65 -11.77
C ALA A 33 2.79 -3.30 -12.11
N ILE A 34 2.02 -2.36 -12.68
CA ILE A 34 2.54 -1.04 -13.06
C ILE A 34 2.85 -0.19 -11.82
N THR A 35 2.04 -0.25 -10.75
CA THR A 35 2.36 0.46 -9.50
C THR A 35 3.73 0.04 -8.96
N ARG A 36 4.04 -1.26 -9.02
CA ARG A 36 5.34 -1.83 -8.61
C ARG A 36 6.48 -1.44 -9.54
N ILE A 37 6.26 -1.50 -10.85
CA ILE A 37 7.26 -1.08 -11.85
C ILE A 37 7.62 0.40 -11.67
N PHE A 38 6.63 1.30 -11.58
CA PHE A 38 6.89 2.73 -11.41
C PHE A 38 7.58 3.04 -10.09
N SER A 39 7.22 2.34 -9.01
CA SER A 39 7.89 2.47 -7.72
C SER A 39 9.38 2.10 -7.80
N ALA A 40 9.69 0.94 -8.37
CA ALA A 40 11.06 0.43 -8.45
C ALA A 40 11.93 1.20 -9.46
N ALA A 41 11.39 1.50 -10.66
CA ALA A 41 12.17 2.05 -11.76
C ALA A 41 12.34 3.57 -11.71
N ILE A 42 11.30 4.30 -11.31
CA ILE A 42 11.29 5.77 -11.34
C ILE A 42 11.35 6.30 -9.92
N TRP A 43 10.21 6.37 -9.23
CA TRP A 43 10.05 6.76 -7.82
C TRP A 43 8.66 6.34 -7.34
N TYR A 44 8.52 6.06 -6.05
CA TYR A 44 7.27 5.54 -5.48
C TYR A 44 6.08 6.52 -5.60
N HIS A 45 6.30 7.85 -5.65
CA HIS A 45 5.17 8.80 -5.76
C HIS A 45 4.41 8.63 -7.08
N PHE A 46 5.03 8.00 -8.08
CA PHE A 46 4.37 7.61 -9.33
C PHE A 46 3.60 6.29 -9.25
N ALA A 47 3.67 5.54 -8.14
CA ALA A 47 2.78 4.40 -7.93
C ALA A 47 1.31 4.85 -7.89
N PHE A 48 1.00 5.98 -7.24
CA PHE A 48 -0.35 6.57 -7.23
C PHE A 48 -0.82 7.03 -8.64
N VAL A 49 0.13 7.34 -9.53
CA VAL A 49 -0.17 7.66 -10.92
C VAL A 49 -0.73 6.46 -11.67
N ALA A 50 -0.32 5.23 -11.35
CA ALA A 50 -0.79 4.04 -12.06
C ALA A 50 -2.32 3.86 -11.94
N VAL A 51 -2.91 4.13 -10.77
CA VAL A 51 -4.37 4.13 -10.57
C VAL A 51 -5.02 5.21 -11.43
N SER A 52 -4.43 6.41 -11.48
CA SER A 52 -4.91 7.51 -12.32
C SER A 52 -4.85 7.16 -13.82
N VAL A 53 -3.77 6.51 -14.26
CA VAL A 53 -3.57 6.00 -15.63
C VAL A 53 -4.64 4.97 -15.98
N ALA A 54 -4.95 4.06 -15.05
CA ALA A 54 -6.03 3.09 -15.22
C ALA A 54 -7.39 3.76 -15.38
N LEU A 55 -7.73 4.69 -14.48
CA LEU A 55 -8.99 5.44 -14.52
C LEU A 55 -9.14 6.30 -15.77
N VAL A 56 -8.06 6.96 -16.23
CA VAL A 56 -8.06 7.75 -17.48
C VAL A 56 -8.32 6.85 -18.68
N GLY A 57 -7.63 5.71 -18.78
CA GLY A 57 -7.85 4.73 -19.84
C GLY A 57 -9.31 4.24 -19.85
N LEU A 58 -9.78 3.73 -18.71
CA LEU A 58 -11.16 3.24 -18.55
C LEU A 58 -12.20 4.34 -18.85
N GLY A 59 -12.01 5.56 -18.35
CA GLY A 59 -12.93 6.67 -18.56
C GLY A 59 -12.99 7.14 -20.02
N ALA A 60 -11.84 7.28 -20.69
CA ALA A 60 -11.75 7.67 -22.09
C ALA A 60 -12.44 6.64 -23.01
N SER A 61 -12.35 5.35 -22.67
CA SER A 61 -13.00 4.28 -23.41
C SER A 61 -14.53 4.42 -23.45
N GLY A 62 -15.15 4.79 -22.32
CA GLY A 62 -16.60 4.93 -22.19
C GLY A 62 -17.16 6.03 -23.09
N LEU A 63 -16.41 7.15 -23.25
CA LEU A 63 -16.76 8.24 -24.18
C LEU A 63 -16.73 7.77 -25.64
N VAL A 64 -15.69 7.02 -26.03
CA VAL A 64 -15.55 6.50 -27.38
C VAL A 64 -16.65 5.50 -27.72
N VAL A 65 -16.93 4.55 -26.81
CA VAL A 65 -18.03 3.58 -26.98
C VAL A 65 -19.38 4.31 -27.08
N HIS A 66 -19.64 5.31 -26.24
CA HIS A 66 -20.88 6.10 -26.29
C HIS A 66 -21.06 6.85 -27.63
N TYR A 67 -19.99 7.46 -28.16
CA TYR A 67 -20.07 8.17 -29.43
C TYR A 67 -20.25 7.21 -30.62
N ARG A 68 -19.55 6.07 -30.60
CA ARG A 68 -19.61 5.05 -31.67
C ARG A 68 -20.92 4.25 -31.68
N LEU A 69 -21.57 4.09 -30.52
CA LEU A 69 -22.91 3.50 -30.37
C LEU A 69 -23.96 4.21 -31.25
N LYS A 70 -23.79 5.51 -31.54
CA LYS A 70 -24.70 6.28 -32.40
C LYS A 70 -24.54 6.02 -33.90
N LYS A 71 -23.50 5.31 -34.34
CA LYS A 71 -23.10 5.27 -35.76
C LYS A 71 -22.96 3.88 -36.41
N ILE A 72 -23.20 2.73 -35.74
CA ILE A 72 -22.74 1.43 -36.30
C ILE A 72 -23.70 0.22 -36.10
N LYS A 73 -23.72 -0.65 -37.15
CA LYS A 73 -24.46 -1.91 -37.46
C LYS A 73 -24.26 -3.12 -36.51
N GLU A 74 -25.08 -4.17 -36.71
CA GLU A 74 -25.30 -5.43 -35.93
C GLU A 74 -24.09 -6.20 -35.33
N ASN A 75 -22.83 -6.01 -35.74
CA ASN A 75 -21.67 -6.81 -35.26
C ASN A 75 -20.51 -6.01 -34.64
N TRP A 76 -20.72 -4.72 -34.35
CA TRP A 76 -19.64 -3.81 -33.93
C TRP A 76 -19.00 -4.21 -32.60
N ALA A 77 -19.80 -4.61 -31.60
CA ALA A 77 -19.33 -4.87 -30.25
C ALA A 77 -18.34 -6.05 -30.21
N ALA A 78 -18.65 -7.15 -30.91
CA ALA A 78 -17.80 -8.32 -30.98
C ALA A 78 -16.47 -8.06 -31.71
N ASN A 79 -16.47 -7.26 -32.78
CA ASN A 79 -15.22 -6.90 -33.47
C ASN A 79 -14.34 -6.01 -32.60
N LEU A 80 -14.98 -5.07 -31.90
CA LEU A 80 -14.29 -4.12 -31.05
C LEU A 80 -13.68 -4.79 -29.82
N THR A 81 -14.36 -5.76 -29.19
CA THR A 81 -13.81 -6.51 -28.06
C THR A 81 -12.62 -7.39 -28.45
N ILE A 82 -12.68 -8.07 -29.61
CA ILE A 82 -11.55 -8.85 -30.14
C ILE A 82 -10.36 -7.94 -30.45
N ALA A 83 -10.59 -6.82 -31.14
CA ALA A 83 -9.54 -5.87 -31.48
C ALA A 83 -8.90 -5.25 -30.23
N ALA A 84 -9.70 -4.91 -29.22
CA ALA A 84 -9.21 -4.38 -27.95
C ALA A 84 -8.35 -5.41 -27.20
N ALA A 85 -8.79 -6.67 -27.13
CA ALA A 85 -8.03 -7.75 -26.48
C ALA A 85 -6.68 -8.00 -27.18
N ILE A 86 -6.65 -8.01 -28.52
CA ILE A 86 -5.39 -8.06 -29.29
C ILE A 86 -4.54 -6.81 -29.04
N GLY A 87 -5.16 -5.62 -28.97
CA GLY A 87 -4.49 -4.36 -28.71
C GLY A 87 -3.73 -4.36 -27.38
N ILE A 88 -4.30 -4.92 -26.31
CA ILE A 88 -3.62 -5.09 -25.01
C ILE A 88 -2.36 -5.95 -25.17
N ALA A 89 -2.48 -7.11 -25.83
CA ALA A 89 -1.38 -8.05 -26.02
C ALA A 89 -0.21 -7.46 -26.83
N LEU A 90 -0.49 -6.52 -27.75
CA LEU A 90 0.52 -5.86 -28.58
C LEU A 90 1.12 -4.62 -27.91
N VAL A 91 0.34 -3.82 -27.19
CA VAL A 91 0.82 -2.55 -26.62
C VAL A 91 1.70 -2.79 -25.40
N ILE A 92 1.41 -3.79 -24.57
CA ILE A 92 2.21 -4.11 -23.37
C ILE A 92 3.72 -4.28 -23.67
N PRO A 93 4.14 -5.16 -24.60
CA PRO A 93 5.56 -5.32 -24.88
C PRO A 93 6.17 -4.05 -25.48
N ILE A 94 5.41 -3.27 -26.24
CA ILE A 94 5.87 -1.96 -26.74
C ILE A 94 6.11 -1.00 -25.57
N SER A 95 5.20 -0.92 -24.59
CA SER A 95 5.37 -0.08 -23.41
C SER A 95 6.62 -0.44 -22.63
N LEU A 96 6.88 -1.75 -22.43
CA LEU A 96 8.07 -2.24 -21.72
C LEU A 96 9.36 -1.95 -22.49
N VAL A 97 9.40 -2.21 -23.80
CA VAL A 97 10.58 -1.93 -24.64
C VAL A 97 10.88 -0.43 -24.66
N VAL A 98 9.86 0.42 -24.82
CA VAL A 98 10.06 1.88 -24.79
C VAL A 98 10.63 2.31 -23.43
N MET A 99 10.09 1.79 -22.32
CA MET A 99 10.59 2.10 -20.98
C MET A 99 12.04 1.63 -20.77
N HIS A 100 12.40 0.43 -21.26
CA HIS A 100 13.76 -0.08 -21.25
C HIS A 100 14.72 0.80 -22.07
N THR A 101 14.36 1.09 -23.33
CA THR A 101 15.21 1.89 -24.24
C THR A 101 15.43 3.32 -23.79
N LEU A 102 14.49 3.88 -23.03
CA LEU A 102 14.58 5.23 -22.47
C LEU A 102 15.08 5.22 -21.02
N GLU A 103 15.62 4.09 -20.54
CA GLU A 103 16.19 3.90 -19.20
C GLU A 103 15.28 4.37 -18.06
N SER A 104 13.96 4.29 -18.25
CA SER A 104 12.97 4.79 -17.27
C SER A 104 13.14 6.26 -16.87
N HIS A 105 13.78 7.08 -17.71
CA HIS A 105 14.13 8.46 -17.36
C HIS A 105 12.88 9.31 -17.09
N VAL A 106 12.88 10.03 -15.96
CA VAL A 106 11.70 10.76 -15.44
C VAL A 106 11.10 11.74 -16.47
N THR A 107 11.93 12.33 -17.34
CA THR A 107 11.51 13.23 -18.42
C THR A 107 10.47 12.62 -19.37
N TYR A 108 10.54 11.30 -19.60
CA TYR A 108 9.61 10.58 -20.48
C TYR A 108 8.41 10.00 -19.72
N LEU A 109 8.23 10.35 -18.45
CA LEU A 109 7.11 9.88 -17.65
C LEU A 109 5.73 10.12 -18.31
N PRO A 110 5.42 11.29 -18.93
CA PRO A 110 4.15 11.46 -19.63
C PRO A 110 3.95 10.45 -20.78
N LEU A 111 5.03 10.07 -21.47
CA LEU A 111 5.00 9.06 -22.52
C LEU A 111 4.72 7.67 -21.91
N PHE A 112 5.38 7.31 -20.81
CA PHE A 112 5.12 6.05 -20.11
C PHE A 112 3.68 5.97 -19.60
N MET A 113 3.17 7.05 -18.97
CA MET A 113 1.78 7.15 -18.53
C MET A 113 0.80 6.96 -19.70
N LEU A 114 1.05 7.62 -20.83
CA LEU A 114 0.21 7.50 -22.03
C LEU A 114 0.22 6.06 -22.58
N LEU A 115 1.40 5.45 -22.69
CA LEU A 115 1.55 4.09 -23.21
C LEU A 115 0.82 3.07 -22.34
N PHE A 116 0.97 3.17 -21.01
CA PHE A 116 0.27 2.29 -20.08
C PHE A 116 -1.23 2.60 -19.91
N ALA A 117 -1.69 3.81 -20.25
CA ALA A 117 -3.12 4.12 -20.30
C ALA A 117 -3.87 3.39 -21.44
N ILE A 118 -3.17 3.07 -22.54
CA ILE A 118 -3.77 2.44 -23.73
C ILE A 118 -4.30 1.02 -23.43
N PRO A 119 -3.58 0.12 -22.74
CA PRO A 119 -4.14 -1.15 -22.29
C PRO A 119 -5.43 -0.99 -21.47
N PHE A 120 -5.47 -0.05 -20.51
CA PHE A 120 -6.68 0.22 -19.73
C PHE A 120 -7.82 0.79 -20.58
N PHE A 121 -7.50 1.60 -21.58
CA PHE A 121 -8.47 2.04 -22.57
C PHE A 121 -9.11 0.87 -23.31
N PHE A 122 -8.32 -0.14 -23.70
CA PHE A 122 -8.86 -1.35 -24.31
C PHE A 122 -9.66 -2.22 -23.33
N VAL A 123 -9.23 -2.36 -22.08
CA VAL A 123 -10.01 -3.02 -21.01
C VAL A 123 -11.38 -2.35 -20.88
N GLY A 124 -11.39 -1.02 -20.80
CA GLY A 124 -12.61 -0.23 -20.65
C GLY A 124 -13.53 -0.32 -21.87
N ILE A 125 -12.98 -0.42 -23.09
CA ILE A 125 -13.76 -0.69 -24.30
C ILE A 125 -14.53 -2.01 -24.16
N ILE A 126 -13.85 -3.07 -23.72
CA ILE A 126 -14.45 -4.41 -23.60
C ILE A 126 -15.60 -4.38 -22.59
N ILE A 127 -15.34 -3.84 -21.39
CA ILE A 127 -16.33 -3.75 -20.31
C ILE A 127 -17.50 -2.86 -20.74
N SER A 128 -17.24 -1.64 -21.22
CA SER A 128 -18.28 -0.69 -21.63
C SER A 128 -19.16 -1.23 -22.75
N ALA A 129 -18.57 -1.91 -23.74
CA ALA A 129 -19.31 -2.54 -24.84
C ALA A 129 -20.22 -3.67 -24.32
N ALA A 130 -19.72 -4.51 -23.41
CA ALA A 130 -20.48 -5.61 -22.83
C ALA A 130 -21.65 -5.12 -21.96
N PHE A 131 -21.41 -4.15 -21.08
CA PHE A 131 -22.48 -3.56 -20.25
C PHE A 131 -23.53 -2.85 -21.10
N SER A 132 -23.13 -2.18 -22.18
CA SER A 132 -24.07 -1.53 -23.10
C SER A 132 -24.94 -2.53 -23.86
N ALA A 133 -24.34 -3.61 -24.38
CA ALA A 133 -25.04 -4.62 -25.18
C ALA A 133 -25.90 -5.58 -24.34
N PHE A 134 -25.48 -5.91 -23.11
CA PHE A 134 -26.09 -6.96 -22.29
C PHE A 134 -26.59 -6.46 -20.93
N ALA A 135 -27.03 -5.20 -20.85
CA ALA A 135 -27.54 -4.57 -19.64
C ALA A 135 -28.73 -5.29 -18.96
N HIS A 136 -29.36 -6.30 -19.59
CA HIS A 136 -30.42 -7.11 -18.97
C HIS A 136 -29.86 -8.20 -18.03
N VAL A 137 -28.61 -8.63 -18.23
CA VAL A 137 -27.86 -9.57 -17.36
C VAL A 137 -26.78 -8.84 -16.55
N ALA A 138 -26.95 -7.53 -16.30
CA ALA A 138 -25.96 -6.67 -15.65
C ALA A 138 -25.44 -7.24 -14.32
N GLY A 139 -26.28 -7.89 -13.50
CA GLY A 139 -25.82 -8.52 -12.25
C GLY A 139 -24.81 -9.65 -12.46
N ARG A 140 -24.98 -10.48 -13.51
CA ARG A 140 -24.01 -11.55 -13.83
C ARG A 140 -22.75 -11.03 -14.49
N LEU A 141 -22.87 -9.98 -15.31
CA LEU A 141 -21.70 -9.28 -15.86
C LEU A 141 -20.86 -8.66 -14.75
N TYR A 142 -21.49 -7.91 -13.86
CA TYR A 142 -20.82 -7.28 -12.71
C TYR A 142 -20.20 -8.32 -11.78
N ALA A 143 -20.86 -9.47 -11.57
CA ALA A 143 -20.25 -10.56 -10.83
C ALA A 143 -19.03 -11.16 -11.53
N SER A 144 -19.08 -11.35 -12.85
CA SER A 144 -17.93 -11.89 -13.61
C SER A 144 -16.75 -10.92 -13.58
N ASP A 145 -17.02 -9.63 -13.68
CA ASP A 145 -16.07 -8.52 -13.56
C ASP A 145 -15.41 -8.51 -12.17
N LEU A 146 -16.21 -8.47 -11.09
CA LEU A 146 -15.70 -8.47 -9.71
C LEU A 146 -14.95 -9.74 -9.35
N ILE A 147 -15.44 -10.92 -9.77
CA ILE A 147 -14.74 -12.19 -9.48
C ILE A 147 -13.43 -12.27 -10.27
N GLY A 148 -13.41 -11.78 -11.52
CA GLY A 148 -12.20 -11.65 -12.33
C GLY A 148 -11.18 -10.75 -11.68
N ALA A 149 -11.59 -9.54 -11.32
CA ALA A 149 -10.77 -8.60 -10.56
C ALA A 149 -10.25 -9.24 -9.26
N SER A 150 -11.11 -9.87 -8.45
CA SER A 150 -10.69 -10.51 -7.19
C SER A 150 -9.57 -11.53 -7.38
N LEU A 151 -9.66 -12.41 -8.38
CA LEU A 151 -8.62 -13.40 -8.67
C LEU A 151 -7.37 -12.76 -9.29
N GLY A 152 -7.51 -11.63 -9.98
CA GLY A 152 -6.38 -10.79 -10.40
C GLY A 152 -5.61 -10.21 -9.21
N ALA A 153 -6.30 -9.67 -8.20
CA ALA A 153 -5.71 -9.09 -6.99
C ALA A 153 -4.92 -10.13 -6.18
N LEU A 154 -5.44 -11.37 -6.11
CA LEU A 154 -4.73 -12.46 -5.44
C LEU A 154 -3.59 -13.02 -6.32
N GLY A 155 -3.85 -13.20 -7.62
CA GLY A 155 -2.91 -13.82 -8.55
C GLY A 155 -1.64 -12.98 -8.77
N VAL A 156 -1.74 -11.66 -8.75
CA VAL A 156 -0.59 -10.77 -8.98
C VAL A 156 0.51 -10.95 -7.93
N VAL A 157 0.18 -11.27 -6.67
CA VAL A 157 1.16 -11.56 -5.61
C VAL A 157 2.04 -12.74 -6.02
N LEU A 158 1.42 -13.81 -6.51
CA LEU A 158 2.13 -14.99 -7.01
C LEU A 158 2.91 -14.69 -8.28
N PHE A 159 2.32 -13.96 -9.22
CA PHE A 159 2.94 -13.66 -10.50
C PHE A 159 4.16 -12.75 -10.36
N LEU A 160 4.16 -11.78 -9.44
CA LEU A 160 5.33 -10.93 -9.17
C LEU A 160 6.52 -11.74 -8.64
N VAL A 161 6.26 -12.73 -7.78
CA VAL A 161 7.30 -13.63 -7.25
C VAL A 161 7.88 -14.53 -8.35
N ILE A 162 7.03 -15.08 -9.22
CA ILE A 162 7.46 -16.05 -10.26
C ILE A 162 8.10 -15.34 -11.48
N PHE A 163 7.48 -14.26 -11.96
CA PHE A 163 7.80 -13.64 -13.25
C PHE A 163 8.44 -12.26 -13.12
N GLY A 164 8.55 -11.69 -11.91
CA GLY A 164 8.95 -10.30 -11.70
C GLY A 164 7.90 -9.30 -12.20
N GLY A 165 8.18 -8.01 -12.09
CA GLY A 165 7.26 -6.95 -12.55
C GLY A 165 7.02 -7.00 -14.05
N GLU A 166 8.07 -7.17 -14.82
CA GLU A 166 8.07 -7.16 -16.28
C GLU A 166 7.37 -8.39 -16.85
N GLY A 167 7.71 -9.59 -16.34
CA GLY A 167 7.09 -10.84 -16.77
C GLY A 167 5.62 -10.91 -16.36
N THR A 168 5.24 -10.37 -15.20
CA THR A 168 3.83 -10.24 -14.79
C THR A 168 3.05 -9.35 -15.75
N THR A 169 3.67 -8.27 -16.24
CA THR A 169 3.05 -7.38 -17.23
C THR A 169 2.90 -8.11 -18.58
N LEU A 170 3.90 -8.88 -19.03
CA LEU A 170 3.78 -9.71 -20.24
C LEU A 170 2.69 -10.79 -20.11
N LEU A 171 2.52 -11.37 -18.92
CA LEU A 171 1.44 -12.32 -18.61
C LEU A 171 0.05 -11.72 -18.82
N VAL A 172 -0.15 -10.42 -18.54
CA VAL A 172 -1.40 -9.71 -18.86
C VAL A 172 -1.68 -9.76 -20.37
N GLY A 173 -0.64 -9.56 -21.19
CA GLY A 173 -0.76 -9.68 -22.65
C GLY A 173 -1.19 -11.09 -23.08
N LEU A 174 -0.63 -12.12 -22.46
CA LEU A 174 -1.03 -13.52 -22.68
C LEU A 174 -2.49 -13.76 -22.28
N ILE A 175 -2.92 -13.35 -21.08
CA ILE A 175 -4.30 -13.51 -20.62
C ILE A 175 -5.27 -12.79 -21.55
N SER A 176 -4.92 -11.58 -22.01
CA SER A 176 -5.74 -10.82 -22.94
C SER A 176 -5.83 -11.47 -24.33
N SER A 177 -4.74 -12.08 -24.80
CA SER A 177 -4.77 -12.86 -26.06
C SER A 177 -5.70 -14.08 -25.99
N VAL A 178 -5.76 -14.76 -24.83
CA VAL A 178 -6.74 -15.84 -24.59
C VAL A 178 -8.17 -15.28 -24.59
N CYS A 179 -8.37 -14.09 -24.03
CA CYS A 179 -9.67 -13.39 -24.10
C CYS A 179 -10.09 -13.11 -25.56
N ALA A 180 -9.16 -12.74 -26.44
CA ALA A 180 -9.44 -12.58 -27.88
C ALA A 180 -9.90 -13.89 -28.55
N VAL A 181 -9.34 -15.04 -28.15
CA VAL A 181 -9.80 -16.37 -28.62
C VAL A 181 -11.24 -16.66 -28.16
N ILE A 182 -11.57 -16.33 -26.92
CA ILE A 182 -12.92 -16.51 -26.37
C ILE A 182 -13.92 -15.64 -27.15
N PHE A 183 -13.65 -14.34 -27.32
CA PHE A 183 -14.54 -13.44 -28.04
C PHE A 183 -14.65 -13.80 -29.54
N SER A 184 -13.56 -14.20 -30.19
CA SER A 184 -13.60 -14.63 -31.59
C SER A 184 -14.39 -15.92 -31.79
N SER A 185 -14.34 -16.84 -30.82
CA SER A 185 -15.14 -18.07 -30.82
C SER A 185 -16.65 -17.80 -30.74
N ILE A 186 -17.08 -16.74 -30.05
CA ILE A 186 -18.49 -16.29 -30.04
C ILE A 186 -18.95 -15.89 -31.45
N THR A 187 -18.06 -15.27 -32.25
CA THR A 187 -18.38 -14.85 -33.63
C THR A 187 -18.39 -15.99 -34.65
N LYS A 188 -17.89 -17.18 -34.29
CA LYS A 188 -17.72 -18.34 -35.18
C LYS A 188 -16.93 -18.07 -36.47
N ASN A 189 -16.12 -17.02 -36.51
CA ASN A 189 -15.32 -16.65 -37.68
C ASN A 189 -13.91 -17.26 -37.59
N LYS A 190 -13.62 -18.26 -38.44
CA LYS A 190 -12.34 -19.00 -38.45
C LYS A 190 -11.11 -18.09 -38.62
N LYS A 191 -11.18 -17.03 -39.43
CA LYS A 191 -10.04 -16.11 -39.64
C LYS A 191 -9.70 -15.35 -38.36
N LYS A 192 -10.71 -14.90 -37.61
CA LYS A 192 -10.50 -14.19 -36.33
C LYS A 192 -9.95 -15.11 -35.26
N ILE A 193 -10.44 -16.35 -35.21
CA ILE A 193 -9.94 -17.37 -34.26
C ILE A 193 -8.47 -17.67 -34.55
N LEU A 194 -8.11 -17.91 -35.82
CA LEU A 194 -6.71 -18.17 -36.21
C LEU A 194 -5.80 -17.00 -35.86
N LEU A 195 -6.23 -15.76 -36.14
CA LEU A 195 -5.49 -14.56 -35.75
C LEU A 195 -5.32 -14.48 -34.22
N SER A 196 -6.37 -14.71 -33.43
CA SER A 196 -6.27 -14.70 -31.96
C SER A 196 -5.33 -15.79 -31.44
N ILE A 197 -5.32 -16.99 -32.03
CA ILE A 197 -4.38 -18.06 -31.68
C ILE A 197 -2.94 -17.68 -32.01
N ALA A 198 -2.70 -17.03 -33.17
CA ALA A 198 -1.38 -16.53 -33.52
C ALA A 198 -0.87 -15.49 -32.50
N VAL A 199 -1.76 -14.61 -32.02
CA VAL A 199 -1.43 -13.63 -30.97
C VAL A 199 -1.12 -14.32 -29.62
N VAL A 200 -1.80 -15.41 -29.28
CA VAL A 200 -1.46 -16.23 -28.09
C VAL A 200 -0.05 -16.79 -28.22
N ALA A 201 0.28 -17.42 -29.37
CA ALA A 201 1.62 -17.96 -29.61
C ALA A 201 2.70 -16.87 -29.53
N PHE A 202 2.42 -15.68 -30.08
CA PHE A 202 3.30 -14.51 -29.95
C PHE A 202 3.49 -14.09 -28.49
N ALA A 203 2.41 -13.86 -27.74
CA ALA A 203 2.48 -13.45 -26.33
C ALA A 203 3.21 -14.50 -25.46
N SER A 204 2.95 -15.79 -25.68
CA SER A 204 3.67 -16.88 -25.02
C SER A 204 5.16 -16.87 -25.34
N SER A 205 5.54 -16.61 -26.59
CA SER A 205 6.96 -16.54 -26.98
C SER A 205 7.68 -15.38 -26.29
N LEU A 206 7.04 -14.22 -26.12
CA LEU A 206 7.63 -13.09 -25.41
C LEU A 206 7.85 -13.38 -23.93
N LEU A 207 6.88 -14.01 -23.27
CA LEU A 207 7.02 -14.42 -21.87
C LEU A 207 8.13 -15.45 -21.70
N PHE A 208 8.22 -16.43 -22.61
CA PHE A 208 9.28 -17.44 -22.61
C PHE A 208 10.67 -16.79 -22.79
N VAL A 209 10.82 -15.92 -23.81
CA VAL A 209 12.06 -15.18 -24.05
C VAL A 209 12.46 -14.36 -22.82
N ASN A 210 11.53 -13.67 -22.16
CA ASN A 210 11.82 -12.91 -20.95
C ASN A 210 12.33 -13.80 -19.79
N MET A 211 11.86 -15.04 -19.69
CA MET A 211 12.28 -15.98 -18.64
C MET A 211 13.63 -16.65 -18.94
N THR A 212 13.95 -16.89 -20.23
CA THR A 212 15.15 -17.66 -20.61
C THR A 212 16.33 -16.81 -21.04
N SER A 213 16.10 -15.59 -21.52
CA SER A 213 17.18 -14.74 -22.04
C SER A 213 18.05 -14.17 -20.93
N GLN A 214 19.37 -14.30 -21.08
CA GLN A 214 20.34 -13.64 -20.21
C GLN A 214 20.37 -12.12 -20.44
N GLU A 215 20.27 -11.70 -21.71
CA GLU A 215 19.99 -10.31 -22.08
C GLU A 215 18.51 -10.04 -21.82
N LYS A 216 18.18 -9.50 -20.65
CA LYS A 216 16.80 -9.20 -20.28
C LYS A 216 16.28 -8.00 -21.10
N ILE A 217 15.86 -8.24 -22.34
CA ILE A 217 15.37 -7.22 -23.31
C ILE A 217 14.22 -6.37 -22.74
N PHE A 218 13.44 -6.93 -21.80
CA PHE A 218 12.36 -6.22 -21.12
C PHE A 218 12.73 -5.71 -19.73
N SER A 219 13.93 -5.98 -19.21
CA SER A 219 14.32 -5.54 -17.87
C SER A 219 14.22 -4.05 -17.75
N ILE A 220 13.60 -3.55 -16.69
CA ILE A 220 13.44 -2.11 -16.55
C ILE A 220 14.66 -1.61 -15.77
N PRO A 221 15.59 -0.86 -16.43
CA PRO A 221 16.71 -0.27 -15.73
C PRO A 221 16.18 0.86 -14.83
N THR A 222 16.81 1.03 -13.68
CA THR A 222 16.65 2.27 -12.92
C THR A 222 17.43 3.36 -13.66
N ASP A 223 16.80 4.52 -13.85
CA ASP A 223 17.43 5.66 -14.50
C ASP A 223 18.76 6.00 -13.82
N SER A 224 19.84 5.94 -14.60
CA SER A 224 21.21 6.15 -14.16
C SER A 224 21.45 7.55 -13.62
N LYS A 225 20.58 8.54 -13.88
CA LYS A 225 20.66 9.93 -13.39
C LYS A 225 19.68 10.24 -12.27
N THR A 226 18.79 9.31 -11.95
CA THR A 226 17.83 9.51 -10.86
C THR A 226 18.55 9.64 -9.51
N GLN A 227 17.99 10.45 -8.60
CA GLN A 227 18.48 10.71 -7.24
C GLN A 227 18.12 9.57 -6.26
N LYS A 228 18.23 8.32 -6.73
CA LYS A 228 17.98 7.11 -5.93
C LYS A 228 19.29 6.52 -5.44
N ASP A 229 19.29 5.94 -4.25
CA ASP A 229 20.49 5.41 -3.60
C ASP A 229 21.26 4.41 -4.47
N LEU A 230 20.59 3.52 -5.22
CA LEU A 230 21.24 2.55 -6.09
C LEU A 230 21.98 3.23 -7.28
N PRO A 231 21.32 4.03 -8.13
CA PRO A 231 22.02 4.80 -9.16
C PRO A 231 23.12 5.71 -8.63
N ILE A 232 22.89 6.38 -7.48
CA ILE A 232 23.92 7.21 -6.82
C ILE A 232 25.13 6.34 -6.49
N PHE A 233 24.92 5.21 -5.82
CA PHE A 233 25.98 4.31 -5.39
C PHE A 233 26.78 3.75 -6.56
N LEU A 234 26.13 3.33 -7.64
CA LEU A 234 26.79 2.82 -8.85
C LEU A 234 27.63 3.90 -9.56
N ARG A 235 27.18 5.16 -9.56
CA ARG A 235 27.94 6.29 -10.13
C ARG A 235 29.15 6.64 -9.26
N GLU A 236 28.98 6.64 -7.95
CA GLU A 236 30.03 7.00 -6.98
C GLU A 236 31.07 5.88 -6.80
N ASN A 237 30.73 4.62 -7.14
CA ASN A 237 31.63 3.46 -7.00
C ASN A 237 31.84 2.75 -8.34
N PRO A 238 32.64 3.33 -9.26
CA PRO A 238 32.93 2.72 -10.55
C PRO A 238 33.62 1.35 -10.38
N GLY A 239 33.09 0.34 -11.05
CA GLY A 239 33.53 -1.07 -10.92
C GLY A 239 32.58 -1.95 -10.10
N THR A 240 31.62 -1.34 -9.40
CA THR A 240 30.51 -2.08 -8.81
C THR A 240 29.48 -2.48 -9.87
N HIS A 241 28.82 -3.63 -9.67
CA HIS A 241 27.81 -4.15 -10.58
C HIS A 241 26.72 -4.91 -9.83
N ILE A 242 25.50 -4.88 -10.37
CA ILE A 242 24.37 -5.63 -9.83
C ILE A 242 24.57 -7.11 -10.16
N VAL A 243 24.78 -7.95 -9.15
CA VAL A 243 24.96 -9.40 -9.31
C VAL A 243 23.65 -10.18 -9.22
N LYS A 244 22.64 -9.62 -8.56
CA LYS A 244 21.35 -10.27 -8.32
C LYS A 244 20.23 -9.25 -8.28
N THR A 245 19.15 -9.52 -9.00
CA THR A 245 17.87 -8.79 -8.91
C THR A 245 16.75 -9.80 -8.72
N GLN A 246 15.98 -9.67 -7.64
CA GLN A 246 14.83 -10.53 -7.35
C GLN A 246 13.62 -9.70 -6.90
N TRP A 247 12.43 -10.20 -7.22
CA TRP A 247 11.16 -9.58 -6.87
C TRP A 247 10.43 -10.42 -5.84
N ASN A 248 9.82 -9.76 -4.86
CA ASN A 248 8.70 -10.32 -4.10
C ASN A 248 7.46 -9.43 -4.33
N SER A 249 6.39 -9.68 -3.57
CA SER A 249 5.14 -8.96 -3.74
C SER A 249 5.21 -7.48 -3.34
N PHE A 250 6.16 -7.08 -2.49
CA PHE A 250 6.23 -5.76 -1.87
C PHE A 250 7.53 -4.97 -2.14
N SER A 251 8.54 -5.59 -2.75
CA SER A 251 9.85 -4.99 -3.03
C SER A 251 10.56 -5.69 -4.19
N ARG A 252 11.39 -4.92 -4.89
CA ARG A 252 12.49 -5.40 -5.72
C ARG A 252 13.78 -5.29 -4.90
N ILE A 253 14.57 -6.36 -4.86
CA ILE A 253 15.86 -6.43 -4.20
C ILE A 253 16.96 -6.51 -5.24
N ASP A 254 17.89 -5.56 -5.22
CA ASP A 254 19.10 -5.52 -6.04
C ASP A 254 20.33 -5.66 -5.15
N VAL A 255 21.21 -6.61 -5.47
CA VAL A 255 22.46 -6.86 -4.74
C VAL A 255 23.62 -6.40 -5.59
N VAL A 256 24.46 -5.54 -5.03
CA VAL A 256 25.61 -4.93 -5.69
C VAL A 256 26.89 -5.45 -5.05
N GLU A 257 27.78 -5.97 -5.88
CA GLU A 257 29.15 -6.37 -5.51
C GLU A 257 30.16 -5.51 -6.28
N GLY A 258 31.40 -5.48 -5.78
CA GLY A 258 32.54 -4.86 -6.47
C GLY A 258 33.49 -4.15 -5.51
N PRO A 259 34.59 -3.58 -6.03
CA PRO A 259 35.52 -2.83 -5.22
C PRO A 259 34.83 -1.59 -4.64
N THR A 260 34.49 -1.64 -3.36
CA THR A 260 34.06 -0.49 -2.57
C THR A 260 35.28 0.36 -2.23
N GLY A 261 35.95 0.87 -3.27
CA GLY A 261 37.32 1.36 -3.20
C GLY A 261 37.49 2.88 -3.20
N ASN A 262 36.51 3.67 -3.63
CA ASN A 262 36.62 5.12 -3.73
C ASN A 262 35.34 5.80 -3.25
N CYS A 263 35.12 5.78 -1.94
CA CYS A 263 34.09 6.62 -1.34
C CYS A 263 34.61 8.06 -1.25
N GLU A 264 34.29 8.93 -2.22
CA GLU A 264 34.55 10.36 -2.05
C GLU A 264 33.72 10.92 -0.87
N PRO A 265 34.28 11.86 -0.08
CA PRO A 265 33.72 12.22 1.21
C PRO A 265 32.53 13.18 1.05
N ARG A 266 31.32 12.75 1.42
CA ARG A 266 30.28 13.71 1.86
C ARG A 266 30.24 13.90 3.38
N SER A 267 30.84 12.99 4.13
CA SER A 267 31.21 13.19 5.53
C SER A 267 32.41 12.28 5.82
N LEU A 268 33.50 12.88 6.31
CA LEU A 268 34.52 12.12 7.02
C LEU A 268 33.82 11.53 8.24
N ASP A 269 34.04 10.24 8.52
CA ASP A 269 33.75 9.73 9.85
C ASP A 269 34.57 10.58 10.85
N PRO A 270 33.92 11.30 11.79
CA PRO A 270 34.64 12.16 12.74
C PRO A 270 35.66 11.40 13.59
N ILE A 271 35.49 10.08 13.72
CA ILE A 271 36.28 9.20 14.57
C ILE A 271 37.48 8.62 13.80
N PHE A 272 37.31 8.27 12.52
CA PHE A 272 38.34 7.52 11.77
C PHE A 272 39.06 8.32 10.67
N GLY A 273 38.57 9.52 10.30
CA GLY A 273 39.21 10.32 9.24
C GLY A 273 39.21 9.63 7.86
N GLN A 274 38.35 8.63 7.67
CA GLN A 274 38.12 7.91 6.42
C GLN A 274 36.62 7.91 6.08
N PRO A 275 36.24 7.65 4.82
CA PRO A 275 34.86 7.40 4.45
C PRO A 275 34.36 6.11 5.14
N GLN A 276 33.17 6.16 5.75
CA GLN A 276 32.57 5.08 6.55
C GLN A 276 32.55 3.70 5.84
N CYS A 277 32.42 3.68 4.52
CA CYS A 277 32.41 2.47 3.68
C CYS A 277 33.79 1.82 3.45
N ALA A 278 34.90 2.56 3.54
CA ALA A 278 36.24 1.99 3.43
C ALA A 278 36.66 1.26 4.72
N ALA A 279 36.15 1.73 5.87
CA ALA A 279 36.39 1.12 7.18
C ALA A 279 35.51 -0.13 7.45
N GLU A 280 34.31 -0.20 6.88
CA GLU A 280 33.34 -1.28 7.17
C GLU A 280 33.69 -2.65 6.57
N GLY A 281 34.54 -2.71 5.53
CA GLY A 281 34.90 -3.95 4.82
C GLY A 281 33.69 -4.64 4.20
N LEU A 282 33.06 -4.03 3.21
CA LEU A 282 31.81 -4.55 2.61
C LEU A 282 32.05 -5.73 1.66
N VAL A 283 31.20 -6.75 1.76
CA VAL A 283 31.14 -7.84 0.75
C VAL A 283 30.14 -7.50 -0.32
N ALA A 284 29.00 -6.93 0.07
CA ALA A 284 27.96 -6.51 -0.84
C ALA A 284 27.03 -5.46 -0.20
N LYS A 285 26.30 -4.76 -1.05
CA LYS A 285 25.24 -3.84 -0.64
C LYS A 285 23.92 -4.28 -1.25
N ILE A 286 22.88 -4.35 -0.43
CA ILE A 286 21.52 -4.66 -0.85
C ILE A 286 20.74 -3.36 -0.99
N PHE A 287 20.02 -3.20 -2.09
CA PHE A 287 19.10 -2.10 -2.33
C PHE A 287 17.65 -2.60 -2.44
N ILE A 288 16.74 -1.90 -1.77
CA ILE A 288 15.30 -2.14 -1.77
C ILE A 288 14.63 -1.07 -2.63
N ASP A 289 13.94 -1.50 -3.70
CA ASP A 289 13.29 -0.63 -4.71
C ASP A 289 14.22 0.47 -5.27
N GLY A 290 15.52 0.20 -5.24
CA GLY A 290 16.59 1.09 -5.70
C GLY A 290 16.84 2.32 -4.82
N GLY A 291 16.13 2.53 -3.71
CA GLY A 291 16.24 3.76 -2.94
C GLY A 291 16.43 3.60 -1.43
N ALA A 292 16.61 2.39 -0.92
CA ALA A 292 17.07 2.17 0.45
C ALA A 292 18.12 1.08 0.45
N GLY A 293 19.19 1.28 1.23
CA GLY A 293 20.34 0.37 1.25
C GLY A 293 20.56 -0.29 2.61
N THR A 294 20.99 -1.55 2.59
CA THR A 294 21.57 -2.22 3.77
C THR A 294 22.87 -2.92 3.38
N ASN A 295 23.83 -2.95 4.30
CA ASN A 295 25.21 -3.37 4.04
C ASN A 295 25.43 -4.79 4.55
N ILE A 296 26.00 -5.65 3.70
CA ILE A 296 26.56 -6.95 4.11
C ILE A 296 28.04 -6.73 4.37
N ILE A 297 28.40 -6.77 5.65
CA ILE A 297 29.78 -6.57 6.08
C ILE A 297 30.58 -7.88 6.00
N SER A 298 31.87 -7.75 5.72
CA SER A 298 32.82 -8.85 5.83
C SER A 298 33.05 -9.14 7.30
N TRP A 299 32.86 -10.40 7.67
CA TRP A 299 33.00 -10.85 9.04
C TRP A 299 33.45 -12.31 9.08
N ASP A 300 34.34 -12.65 10.00
CA ASP A 300 34.89 -14.01 10.18
C ASP A 300 34.08 -14.86 11.17
N GLY A 301 32.98 -14.32 11.71
CA GLY A 301 32.17 -14.98 12.73
C GLY A 301 32.70 -14.78 14.16
N ASN A 302 33.83 -14.09 14.35
CA ASN A 302 34.35 -13.79 15.68
C ASN A 302 33.90 -12.37 16.11
N PRO A 303 33.10 -12.20 17.17
CA PRO A 303 32.66 -10.87 17.61
C PRO A 303 33.80 -9.89 17.90
N GLU A 304 34.96 -10.38 18.35
CA GLU A 304 36.13 -9.54 18.66
C GLU A 304 36.76 -8.91 17.41
N SER A 305 36.57 -9.50 16.23
CA SER A 305 37.14 -9.01 14.97
C SER A 305 36.46 -7.73 14.47
N ARG A 306 35.23 -7.46 14.95
CA ARG A 306 34.42 -6.28 14.61
C ARG A 306 34.07 -5.40 15.81
N LYS A 307 34.97 -5.37 16.80
CA LYS A 307 34.81 -4.54 18.01
C LYS A 307 34.75 -3.03 17.70
N ASP A 308 35.24 -2.61 16.54
CA ASP A 308 35.09 -1.25 16.00
C ASP A 308 33.63 -0.81 15.91
N LEU A 309 32.70 -1.70 15.53
CA LEU A 309 31.28 -1.35 15.42
C LEU A 309 30.70 -0.96 16.78
N SER A 310 31.15 -1.62 17.85
CA SER A 310 30.62 -1.44 19.20
C SER A 310 30.86 -0.03 19.79
N SER A 311 31.67 0.83 19.15
CA SER A 311 31.92 2.21 19.61
C SER A 311 30.99 3.25 18.97
N TRP A 312 30.19 2.89 17.97
CA TRP A 312 29.34 3.85 17.28
C TRP A 312 28.17 4.27 18.17
N MET A 313 27.77 5.55 18.09
CA MET A 313 26.68 6.12 18.88
C MET A 313 25.48 5.20 19.04
N GLN A 314 24.98 4.67 17.91
CA GLN A 314 23.78 3.85 17.87
C GLN A 314 23.91 2.46 18.50
N TYR A 315 25.11 1.99 18.80
CA TYR A 315 25.39 0.66 19.36
C TYR A 315 25.89 0.71 20.81
N LEU A 316 26.26 1.89 21.32
CA LEU A 316 26.60 2.09 22.74
C LEU A 316 25.56 1.52 23.72
N PRO A 317 24.24 1.55 23.45
CA PRO A 317 23.25 0.93 24.34
C PRO A 317 23.47 -0.56 24.60
N PHE A 318 24.09 -1.31 23.68
CA PHE A 318 24.41 -2.73 23.89
C PHE A 318 25.50 -2.96 24.94
N LYS A 319 26.25 -1.92 25.33
CA LYS A 319 27.29 -2.00 26.37
C LYS A 319 26.82 -1.56 27.75
N MET A 320 25.56 -1.12 27.88
CA MET A 320 25.03 -0.65 29.16
C MET A 320 24.73 -1.80 30.13
N ILE A 321 24.55 -3.00 29.60
CA ILE A 321 24.20 -4.21 30.34
C ILE A 321 25.21 -5.27 29.93
N ASP A 322 25.76 -6.00 30.90
CA ASP A 322 26.65 -7.13 30.63
C ASP A 322 25.86 -8.28 30.00
N ASP A 323 26.37 -8.83 28.89
CA ASP A 323 25.76 -9.93 28.12
C ASP A 323 24.24 -9.76 27.91
N PRO A 324 23.80 -8.67 27.25
CA PRO A 324 22.39 -8.36 27.15
C PRO A 324 21.68 -9.33 26.21
N LYS A 325 20.44 -9.69 26.54
CA LYS A 325 19.54 -10.34 25.58
C LYS A 325 18.94 -9.31 24.64
N VAL A 326 19.22 -9.43 23.34
CA VAL A 326 18.91 -8.39 22.34
C VAL A 326 17.88 -8.87 21.32
N LEU A 327 16.87 -8.04 21.05
CA LEU A 327 15.98 -8.17 19.89
C LEU A 327 16.30 -7.06 18.89
N ILE A 328 16.60 -7.41 17.64
CA ILE A 328 16.79 -6.46 16.53
C ILE A 328 15.64 -6.61 15.55
N ILE A 329 14.86 -5.55 15.37
CA ILE A 329 13.76 -5.49 14.40
C ILE A 329 14.29 -4.86 13.10
N GLY A 330 14.19 -5.55 11.96
CA GLY A 330 14.70 -5.05 10.68
C GLY A 330 16.22 -5.19 10.54
N SER A 331 16.73 -6.41 10.78
CA SER A 331 18.17 -6.71 10.80
C SER A 331 18.89 -6.57 9.44
N GLY A 332 18.19 -6.60 8.31
CA GLY A 332 18.72 -6.26 6.98
C GLY A 332 19.97 -7.04 6.58
N GLY A 333 21.06 -6.33 6.27
CA GLY A 333 22.37 -6.92 5.96
C GLY A 333 23.15 -7.43 7.18
N GLY A 334 22.61 -7.24 8.40
CA GLY A 334 23.10 -7.83 9.63
C GLY A 334 24.12 -7.00 10.42
N ARG A 335 24.47 -5.77 9.99
CA ARG A 335 25.44 -4.92 10.70
C ARG A 335 25.09 -4.73 12.18
N ASP A 336 23.82 -4.51 12.48
CA ASP A 336 23.34 -4.30 13.85
C ASP A 336 23.47 -5.58 14.70
N VAL A 337 23.31 -6.76 14.08
CA VAL A 337 23.50 -8.08 14.73
C VAL A 337 24.97 -8.25 15.11
N VAL A 338 25.90 -7.96 14.19
CA VAL A 338 27.33 -8.05 14.49
C VAL A 338 27.72 -7.04 15.57
N ALA A 339 27.16 -5.82 15.55
CA ALA A 339 27.42 -4.82 16.58
C ALA A 339 26.93 -5.25 17.97
N ALA A 340 25.79 -5.92 18.07
CA ALA A 340 25.29 -6.48 19.33
C ALA A 340 26.23 -7.59 19.85
N LEU A 341 26.64 -8.52 18.99
CA LEU A 341 27.60 -9.58 19.36
C LEU A 341 28.96 -8.99 19.77
N ALA A 342 29.48 -8.03 19.01
CA ALA A 342 30.75 -7.35 19.28
C ALA A 342 30.71 -6.47 20.56
N SER A 343 29.50 -6.15 21.04
CA SER A 343 29.27 -5.48 22.32
C SER A 343 29.15 -6.45 23.49
N GLY A 344 29.20 -7.76 23.24
CA GLY A 344 29.24 -8.81 24.27
C GLY A 344 27.98 -9.65 24.40
N SER A 345 26.95 -9.44 23.57
CA SER A 345 25.72 -10.24 23.62
C SER A 345 25.93 -11.66 23.08
N THR A 346 25.40 -12.66 23.80
CA THR A 346 25.37 -14.06 23.38
C THR A 346 23.98 -14.61 23.03
N ASP A 347 22.93 -13.79 23.18
CA ASP A 347 21.54 -14.10 22.83
C ASP A 347 20.93 -12.95 22.01
N VAL A 348 21.09 -13.02 20.68
CA VAL A 348 20.58 -12.02 19.74
C VAL A 348 19.48 -12.61 18.87
N THR A 349 18.25 -12.14 19.05
CA THR A 349 17.14 -12.42 18.13
C THR A 349 17.12 -11.38 17.02
N ALA A 350 17.27 -11.81 15.76
CA ALA A 350 17.22 -10.94 14.59
C ALA A 350 15.94 -11.19 13.80
N VAL A 351 15.15 -10.14 13.55
CA VAL A 351 13.89 -10.22 12.79
C VAL A 351 14.05 -9.46 11.49
N GLU A 352 13.78 -10.09 10.36
CA GLU A 352 13.82 -9.48 9.02
C GLU A 352 12.54 -9.78 8.25
N ILE A 353 11.84 -8.75 7.77
CA ILE A 353 10.57 -8.92 7.07
C ILE A 353 10.75 -9.48 5.66
N ASN A 354 11.89 -9.24 5.03
CA ASN A 354 12.14 -9.58 3.64
C ASN A 354 12.89 -10.93 3.50
N PRO A 355 12.21 -12.00 3.06
CA PRO A 355 12.85 -13.30 2.88
C PRO A 355 13.99 -13.27 1.86
N ILE A 356 13.95 -12.37 0.87
CA ILE A 356 15.01 -12.26 -0.14
C ILE A 356 16.29 -11.69 0.50
N ILE A 357 16.17 -10.71 1.40
CA ILE A 357 17.32 -10.15 2.11
C ILE A 357 17.94 -11.22 3.01
N PHE A 358 17.09 -11.88 3.81
CA PHE A 358 17.50 -12.97 4.70
C PHE A 358 18.29 -14.07 3.97
N GLU A 359 17.71 -14.63 2.89
CA GLU A 359 18.37 -15.69 2.10
C GLU A 359 19.61 -15.18 1.35
N THR A 360 19.64 -13.90 0.98
CA THR A 360 20.82 -13.30 0.35
C THR A 360 22.00 -13.23 1.33
N VAL A 361 21.79 -12.71 2.54
CA VAL A 361 22.85 -12.66 3.58
C VAL A 361 23.32 -14.07 3.93
N LYS A 362 22.39 -15.01 4.11
CA LYS A 362 22.73 -16.42 4.35
C LYS A 362 23.56 -17.02 3.22
N GLY A 363 23.28 -16.65 1.97
CA GLY A 363 24.02 -17.07 0.78
C GLY A 363 25.48 -16.59 0.72
N TYR A 364 25.86 -15.52 1.43
CA TYR A 364 27.26 -15.10 1.54
C TYR A 364 28.09 -15.96 2.50
N GLY A 365 27.44 -16.76 3.36
CA GLY A 365 28.07 -17.76 4.22
C GLY A 365 29.25 -17.20 5.01
N ASP A 366 30.40 -17.87 4.89
CA ASP A 366 31.65 -17.52 5.59
C ASP A 366 32.13 -16.09 5.34
N LYS A 367 31.83 -15.49 4.18
CA LYS A 367 32.22 -14.09 3.89
C LYS A 367 31.51 -13.10 4.81
N ALA A 368 30.32 -13.45 5.28
CA ALA A 368 29.51 -12.67 6.21
C ALA A 368 29.43 -13.35 7.59
N GLY A 369 30.39 -14.20 7.93
CA GLY A 369 30.49 -14.86 9.24
C GLY A 369 29.35 -15.80 9.58
N ASN A 370 28.64 -16.34 8.56
CA ASN A 370 27.42 -17.12 8.72
C ASN A 370 26.39 -16.44 9.63
N LEU A 371 26.25 -15.12 9.54
CA LEU A 371 25.51 -14.25 10.48
C LEU A 371 24.16 -14.80 10.96
N TYR A 372 23.25 -15.16 10.04
CA TYR A 372 21.91 -15.67 10.38
C TYR A 372 21.89 -17.15 10.80
N SER A 373 23.04 -17.81 10.83
CA SER A 373 23.22 -19.18 11.32
C SER A 373 24.29 -19.27 12.41
N HIS A 374 24.75 -18.13 12.91
CA HIS A 374 25.71 -18.03 13.99
C HIS A 374 25.07 -18.54 15.30
N HIS A 375 25.83 -19.22 16.17
CA HIS A 375 25.27 -19.93 17.33
C HIS A 375 24.67 -19.01 18.40
N TYR A 376 25.06 -17.73 18.44
CA TYR A 376 24.46 -16.70 19.29
C TYR A 376 23.29 -15.94 18.64
N VAL A 377 22.87 -16.31 17.43
CA VAL A 377 21.86 -15.58 16.66
C VAL A 377 20.63 -16.46 16.39
N ASN A 378 19.47 -16.02 16.87
CA ASN A 378 18.17 -16.58 16.52
C ASN A 378 17.50 -15.73 15.42
N ALA A 379 17.72 -16.10 14.16
CA ALA A 379 17.27 -15.33 13.02
C ALA A 379 15.87 -15.76 12.54
N ASN A 380 14.95 -14.80 12.39
CA ASN A 380 13.54 -15.03 12.08
C ASN A 380 13.10 -14.16 10.89
N VAL A 381 12.38 -14.77 9.94
CA VAL A 381 11.72 -14.04 8.85
C VAL A 381 10.29 -13.72 9.25
N ASP A 382 10.05 -12.50 9.71
CA ASP A 382 8.75 -12.05 10.19
C ASP A 382 8.66 -10.52 10.21
N GLU A 383 7.46 -9.98 10.38
CA GLU A 383 7.27 -8.56 10.63
C GLU A 383 7.47 -8.24 12.12
N GLY A 384 8.18 -7.15 12.43
CA GLY A 384 8.66 -6.82 13.77
C GLY A 384 7.56 -6.76 14.83
N ARG A 385 6.48 -6.03 14.55
CA ARG A 385 5.36 -5.89 15.48
C ARG A 385 4.68 -7.23 15.71
N SER A 386 4.36 -7.93 14.64
CA SER A 386 3.74 -9.26 14.64
C SER A 386 4.60 -10.31 15.35
N PHE A 387 5.93 -10.21 15.28
CA PHE A 387 6.86 -11.08 16.00
C PHE A 387 6.79 -10.84 17.51
N VAL A 388 6.90 -9.57 17.94
CA VAL A 388 6.82 -9.21 19.36
C VAL A 388 5.49 -9.66 19.94
N SER A 389 4.37 -9.47 19.22
CA SER A 389 3.04 -9.83 19.74
C SER A 389 2.86 -11.33 20.00
N ARG A 390 3.65 -12.18 19.32
CA ARG A 390 3.65 -13.64 19.50
C ARG A 390 4.69 -14.12 20.49
N SER A 391 5.70 -13.30 20.75
CA SER A 391 6.77 -13.62 21.68
C SER A 391 6.24 -13.67 23.10
N THR A 392 6.81 -14.54 23.93
CA THR A 392 6.68 -14.47 25.38
C THR A 392 8.02 -14.13 26.06
N GLU A 393 9.07 -14.03 25.25
CA GLU A 393 10.43 -13.70 25.69
C GLU A 393 10.54 -12.24 26.10
N LYS A 394 11.37 -11.98 27.12
CA LYS A 394 11.75 -10.63 27.51
C LYS A 394 13.18 -10.33 27.06
N TYR A 395 13.43 -9.06 26.75
CA TYR A 395 14.70 -8.58 26.23
C TYR A 395 15.25 -7.45 27.08
N ASP A 396 16.58 -7.39 27.18
CA ASP A 396 17.29 -6.28 27.82
C ASP A 396 17.40 -5.09 26.87
N VAL A 397 17.55 -5.34 25.57
CA VAL A 397 17.52 -4.31 24.54
C VAL A 397 16.62 -4.73 23.39
N ILE A 398 15.60 -3.92 23.11
CA ILE A 398 14.82 -3.99 21.86
C ILE A 398 15.33 -2.86 20.97
N TYR A 399 16.00 -3.22 19.87
CA TYR A 399 16.67 -2.30 18.96
C TYR A 399 15.88 -2.17 17.65
N ILE A 400 15.50 -0.92 17.34
CA ILE A 400 14.73 -0.53 16.16
C ILE A 400 15.57 0.48 15.36
N PRO A 401 16.40 0.01 14.42
CA PRO A 401 17.21 0.86 13.53
C PRO A 401 16.34 1.56 12.48
N PHE A 402 16.97 1.98 11.38
CA PHE A 402 16.28 2.41 10.15
C PHE A 402 15.59 1.22 9.45
N VAL A 403 14.47 0.77 10.02
CA VAL A 403 13.62 -0.29 9.45
C VAL A 403 12.84 0.16 8.22
N ASP A 404 12.79 1.47 7.96
CA ASP A 404 12.05 2.10 6.88
C ASP A 404 12.95 2.38 5.66
N THR A 405 12.42 2.16 4.45
CA THR A 405 13.17 2.44 3.22
C THR A 405 13.32 3.97 2.98
N TRP A 406 14.56 4.47 2.86
CA TRP A 406 14.90 5.88 2.63
C TRP A 406 14.20 6.50 1.39
N ALA A 407 14.04 5.71 0.32
CA ALA A 407 13.33 6.07 -0.91
C ALA A 407 11.92 6.61 -0.64
N SER A 408 11.30 6.18 0.44
CA SER A 408 9.91 6.50 0.75
C SER A 408 9.76 7.66 1.74
N VAL A 409 10.80 7.96 2.54
CA VAL A 409 10.83 9.03 3.55
C VAL A 409 11.05 10.41 2.92
N SER A 410 11.92 10.51 1.91
CA SER A 410 12.40 11.79 1.36
C SER A 410 11.50 12.48 0.33
N SER A 411 10.49 11.81 -0.24
CA SER A 411 9.58 12.44 -1.24
C SER A 411 8.10 12.60 -0.81
N GLY A 412 7.84 12.60 0.50
CA GLY A 412 6.55 13.06 1.08
C GLY A 412 5.39 12.06 1.08
N GLY A 413 5.62 10.79 0.77
CA GLY A 413 4.56 9.80 0.54
C GLY A 413 4.68 8.49 1.33
N LEU A 414 5.69 8.31 2.19
CA LEU A 414 5.49 7.59 3.46
C LEU A 414 4.71 8.43 4.48
N GLY A 415 4.58 9.74 4.28
CA GLY A 415 3.66 10.56 5.09
C GLY A 415 2.20 10.10 5.03
N VAL A 416 1.89 9.13 4.15
CA VAL A 416 0.58 8.50 3.96
C VAL A 416 0.61 6.97 4.07
N SER A 417 1.74 6.36 4.44
CA SER A 417 1.83 4.92 4.64
C SER A 417 1.77 4.61 6.13
N GLU A 418 1.02 3.57 6.46
CA GLU A 418 0.84 3.10 7.82
C GLU A 418 2.12 2.44 8.35
N ASN A 419 2.53 2.79 9.55
CA ASN A 419 3.63 2.19 10.28
C ASN A 419 3.24 2.00 11.77
N PHE A 420 3.06 0.74 12.14
CA PHE A 420 2.65 0.30 13.48
C PHE A 420 3.84 0.08 14.44
N LEU A 421 5.08 0.20 13.97
CA LEU A 421 6.26 0.00 14.81
C LEU A 421 6.48 1.15 15.79
N TYR A 422 6.03 2.37 15.47
CA TYR A 422 6.29 3.58 16.26
C TYR A 422 5.04 4.16 16.92
N THR A 423 3.98 3.37 17.08
CA THR A 423 2.76 3.81 17.77
C THR A 423 2.90 3.72 19.29
N VAL A 424 2.02 4.35 20.04
CA VAL A 424 1.93 4.23 21.51
C VAL A 424 1.70 2.77 21.89
N GLU A 425 0.80 2.07 21.19
CA GLU A 425 0.59 0.64 21.34
C GLU A 425 1.85 -0.14 20.96
N GLY A 426 2.51 0.26 19.85
CA GLY A 426 3.88 -0.06 19.44
C GLY A 426 4.84 -0.20 20.63
N PHE A 427 5.16 0.95 21.20
CA PHE A 427 6.08 1.06 22.32
C PHE A 427 5.57 0.44 23.61
N GLN A 428 4.26 0.39 23.85
CA GLN A 428 3.70 -0.33 25.00
C GLN A 428 4.05 -1.82 24.93
N GLU A 429 3.90 -2.46 23.78
CA GLU A 429 4.19 -3.89 23.66
C GLU A 429 5.69 -4.16 23.80
N TYR A 430 6.54 -3.29 23.24
CA TYR A 430 7.98 -3.40 23.48
C TYR A 430 8.28 -3.25 24.97
N TYR A 431 7.68 -2.27 25.65
CA TYR A 431 7.81 -2.06 27.09
C TYR A 431 7.40 -3.29 27.91
N ASP A 432 6.31 -3.96 27.52
CA ASP A 432 5.83 -5.19 28.18
C ASP A 432 6.81 -6.36 28.02
N HIS A 433 7.52 -6.41 26.89
CA HIS A 433 8.57 -7.38 26.57
C HIS A 433 9.97 -6.98 27.03
N LEU A 434 10.11 -5.87 27.77
CA LEU A 434 11.38 -5.54 28.42
C LEU A 434 11.54 -6.28 29.75
N THR A 435 12.77 -6.69 30.06
CA THR A 435 13.20 -7.01 31.43
C THR A 435 13.06 -5.77 32.33
N ASP A 436 13.16 -5.93 33.65
CA ASP A 436 12.95 -4.82 34.59
C ASP A 436 13.94 -3.66 34.40
N ARG A 437 15.11 -3.93 33.79
CA ARG A 437 16.14 -2.93 33.43
C ARG A 437 16.26 -2.70 31.92
N GLY A 438 15.36 -3.32 31.15
CA GLY A 438 15.41 -3.32 29.70
C GLY A 438 15.13 -1.95 29.09
N LYS A 439 15.55 -1.79 27.84
CA LYS A 439 15.48 -0.53 27.09
C LYS A 439 15.01 -0.76 25.66
N VAL A 440 14.13 0.12 25.18
CA VAL A 440 13.85 0.24 23.74
C VAL A 440 14.76 1.31 23.18
N VAL A 441 15.44 0.99 22.09
CA VAL A 441 16.40 1.86 21.42
C VAL A 441 15.93 2.05 19.99
N ALA A 442 15.61 3.29 19.61
CA ALA A 442 15.18 3.65 18.26
C ALA A 442 16.20 4.59 17.61
N VAL A 443 16.53 4.36 16.34
CA VAL A 443 17.48 5.20 15.58
C VAL A 443 16.78 5.74 14.35
N ARG A 444 16.62 7.08 14.29
CA ARG A 444 15.90 7.77 13.21
C ARG A 444 16.52 9.15 12.93
N TRP A 445 15.77 10.01 12.24
CA TRP A 445 16.17 11.38 11.95
C TRP A 445 15.80 12.32 13.10
N LEU A 446 16.47 13.46 13.16
CA LEU A 446 16.25 14.46 14.22
C LEU A 446 14.80 14.96 14.23
N ILE A 447 14.18 15.13 13.06
CA ILE A 447 12.77 15.55 12.91
C ILE A 447 11.77 14.66 13.68
N ASP A 448 12.14 13.40 13.97
CA ASP A 448 11.28 12.44 14.67
C ASP A 448 11.39 12.55 16.20
N ALA A 449 12.40 13.24 16.74
CA ALA A 449 12.64 13.35 18.18
C ALA A 449 11.44 13.88 18.99
N PRO A 450 10.69 14.91 18.53
CA PRO A 450 9.50 15.38 19.23
C PRO A 450 8.42 14.31 19.39
N ARG A 451 8.25 13.44 18.39
CA ARG A 451 7.28 12.33 18.44
C ARG A 451 7.74 11.21 19.36
N PHE A 452 9.04 10.93 19.44
CA PHE A 452 9.55 9.98 20.43
C PHE A 452 9.28 10.47 21.84
N VAL A 453 9.57 11.74 22.15
CA VAL A 453 9.32 12.30 23.49
C VAL A 453 7.85 12.18 23.86
N SER A 454 6.92 12.62 23.01
CA SER A 454 5.49 12.55 23.32
C SER A 454 4.98 11.12 23.44
N THR A 455 5.43 10.22 22.57
CA THR A 455 5.05 8.79 22.59
C THR A 455 5.59 8.09 23.83
N PHE A 456 6.87 8.31 24.17
CA PHE A 456 7.51 7.73 25.36
C PHE A 456 6.88 8.23 26.65
N THR A 457 6.63 9.54 26.76
CA THR A 457 5.90 10.12 27.89
C THR A 457 4.53 9.45 28.07
N THR A 458 3.77 9.31 26.98
CA THR A 458 2.44 8.66 27.02
C THR A 458 2.52 7.20 27.48
N VAL A 459 3.50 6.44 27.00
CA VAL A 459 3.71 5.04 27.40
C VAL A 459 4.11 4.96 28.88
N LEU A 460 5.05 5.79 29.34
CA LEU A 460 5.51 5.80 30.72
C LEU A 460 4.38 6.15 31.70
N GLU A 461 3.60 7.19 31.41
CA GLU A 461 2.43 7.58 32.22
C GLU A 461 1.38 6.47 32.32
N LYS A 462 1.11 5.78 31.20
CA LYS A 462 0.18 4.63 31.17
C LYS A 462 0.65 3.46 32.04
N ASN A 463 1.96 3.31 32.22
CA ASN A 463 2.58 2.31 33.08
C ASN A 463 2.83 2.82 34.52
N GLY A 464 2.26 3.95 34.90
CA GLY A 464 2.27 4.46 36.28
C GLY A 464 3.52 5.25 36.67
N VAL A 465 4.40 5.59 35.73
CA VAL A 465 5.51 6.52 35.98
C VAL A 465 4.92 7.91 36.19
N SER A 466 5.29 8.55 37.30
CA SER A 466 4.83 9.90 37.59
C SER A 466 5.38 10.87 36.54
N GLN A 467 4.62 11.90 36.20
CA GLN A 467 5.04 12.90 35.21
C GLN A 467 6.40 13.55 35.58
N GLN A 468 6.68 13.68 36.88
CA GLN A 468 7.95 14.21 37.39
C GLN A 468 9.13 13.24 37.23
N ASP A 469 8.87 11.95 37.03
CA ASP A 469 9.91 10.94 36.85
C ASP A 469 10.16 10.60 35.38
N VAL A 470 9.27 10.96 34.44
CA VAL A 470 9.38 10.65 33.01
C VAL A 470 10.75 10.99 32.43
N TYR A 471 11.33 12.14 32.80
CA TYR A 471 12.64 12.57 32.30
C TYR A 471 13.78 11.62 32.68
N LYS A 472 13.62 10.81 33.73
CA LYS A 472 14.60 9.82 34.18
C LYS A 472 14.62 8.56 33.32
N HIS A 473 13.65 8.41 32.42
CA HIS A 473 13.47 7.23 31.57
C HIS A 473 13.76 7.48 30.09
N ILE A 474 14.04 8.72 29.69
CA ILE A 474 14.24 9.11 28.29
C ILE A 474 15.65 9.66 28.09
N LEU A 475 16.34 9.20 27.05
CA LEU A 475 17.61 9.75 26.60
C LEU A 475 17.57 9.95 25.08
N ILE A 476 17.98 11.12 24.59
CA ILE A 476 18.05 11.42 23.15
C ILE A 476 19.37 12.14 22.84
N VAL A 477 20.08 11.64 21.83
CA VAL A 477 21.35 12.20 21.33
C VAL A 477 21.36 12.14 19.81
N SER A 478 21.94 13.16 19.17
CA SER A 478 22.07 13.28 17.72
C SER A 478 23.53 13.25 17.28
N SER A 479 23.81 12.76 16.08
CA SER A 479 25.17 12.57 15.56
C SER A 479 25.87 13.90 15.28
N ASP A 480 25.19 14.82 14.57
CA ASP A 480 25.84 16.00 13.96
C ASP A 480 25.23 17.32 14.44
N SER A 481 23.90 17.40 14.57
CA SER A 481 23.17 18.63 14.86
C SER A 481 21.96 18.39 15.78
N THR A 482 21.61 19.40 16.57
CA THR A 482 20.39 19.43 17.40
C THR A 482 19.23 20.19 16.76
N ASP A 483 19.44 20.82 15.60
CA ASP A 483 18.49 21.74 14.96
C ASP A 483 18.35 21.57 13.43
N LYS A 484 19.20 20.77 12.78
CA LYS A 484 19.24 20.59 11.33
C LYS A 484 19.23 19.11 10.94
N ASP A 485 18.28 18.77 10.08
CA ASP A 485 18.26 17.48 9.38
C ASP A 485 19.01 17.52 8.04
N PRO A 486 19.48 16.36 7.54
CA PRO A 486 19.43 15.05 8.18
C PRO A 486 20.50 14.92 9.28
N SER A 487 20.11 14.46 10.47
CA SER A 487 21.06 14.03 11.50
C SER A 487 20.56 12.76 12.17
N VAL A 488 21.43 11.75 12.28
CA VAL A 488 21.08 10.46 12.86
C VAL A 488 20.88 10.66 14.35
N THR A 489 19.72 10.29 14.87
CA THR A 489 19.31 10.52 16.25
C THR A 489 18.96 9.20 16.91
N LEU A 490 19.61 8.94 18.05
CA LEU A 490 19.36 7.83 18.95
C LEU A 490 18.37 8.28 20.03
N ALA A 491 17.25 7.57 20.16
CA ALA A 491 16.26 7.77 21.22
C ALA A 491 16.11 6.48 22.03
N ILE A 492 16.20 6.60 23.35
CA ILE A 492 16.12 5.47 24.28
C ILE A 492 14.94 5.69 25.24
N LEU A 493 14.09 4.67 25.34
CA LEU A 493 13.05 4.53 26.36
C LEU A 493 13.49 3.43 27.33
N SER A 494 13.71 3.77 28.60
CA SER A 494 14.13 2.82 29.64
C SER A 494 12.97 2.44 30.56
N LYS A 495 12.84 1.15 30.87
CA LYS A 495 11.78 0.65 31.76
C LYS A 495 11.97 1.14 33.20
N ALA A 496 13.21 1.09 33.69
CA ALA A 496 13.65 1.67 34.94
C ALA A 496 14.35 3.02 34.73
N PRO A 497 14.40 3.92 35.73
CA PRO A 497 15.22 5.13 35.65
C PRO A 497 16.67 4.80 35.29
N PHE A 498 17.28 5.60 34.41
CA PHE A 498 18.69 5.45 34.09
C PHE A 498 19.56 5.59 35.35
N THR A 499 20.53 4.70 35.53
CA THR A 499 21.46 4.79 36.66
C THR A 499 22.52 5.87 36.42
N GLN A 500 23.18 6.32 37.49
CA GLN A 500 24.26 7.30 37.35
C GLN A 500 25.44 6.74 36.56
N GLU A 501 25.72 5.44 36.68
CA GLU A 501 26.76 4.75 35.92
C GLU A 501 26.41 4.70 34.42
N GLU A 502 25.15 4.40 34.09
CA GLU A 502 24.66 4.41 32.70
C GLU A 502 24.75 5.80 32.08
N ILE A 503 24.32 6.83 32.82
CA ILE A 503 24.39 8.23 32.38
C ILE A 503 25.86 8.64 32.19
N ALA A 504 26.74 8.32 33.13
CA ALA A 504 28.17 8.64 33.04
C ALA A 504 28.81 7.97 31.82
N PHE A 505 28.60 6.66 31.64
CA PHE A 505 29.15 5.91 30.51
C PHE A 505 28.73 6.49 29.14
N LEU A 506 27.42 6.74 28.98
CA LEU A 506 26.89 7.30 27.73
C LEU A 506 27.35 8.73 27.51
N SER A 507 27.22 9.60 28.52
CA SER A 507 27.60 11.01 28.40
C SER A 507 29.09 11.18 28.09
N GLU A 508 29.98 10.48 28.78
CA GLU A 508 31.42 10.50 28.51
C GLU A 508 31.73 10.07 27.07
N SER A 509 31.08 9.00 26.60
CA SER A 509 31.23 8.52 25.21
C SER A 509 30.74 9.58 24.21
N PHE A 510 29.58 10.20 24.47
CA PHE A 510 29.02 11.23 23.60
C PHE A 510 29.88 12.49 23.52
N TYR A 511 30.39 12.96 24.65
CA TYR A 511 31.26 14.14 24.67
C TYR A 511 32.63 13.86 24.05
N ARG A 512 33.20 12.66 24.27
CA ARG A 512 34.47 12.25 23.66
C ARG A 512 34.37 12.23 22.14
N ASP A 513 33.29 11.68 21.60
CA ASP A 513 33.13 11.44 20.17
C ASP A 513 32.39 12.60 19.45
N GLY A 514 32.06 13.67 20.18
CA GLY A 514 31.54 14.93 19.65
C GLY A 514 30.05 14.92 19.29
N TYR A 515 29.30 13.88 19.69
CA TYR A 515 27.86 13.78 19.52
C TYR A 515 27.12 14.90 20.27
N LYS A 516 25.86 15.14 19.90
CA LYS A 516 25.06 16.28 20.36
C LYS A 516 23.90 15.81 21.26
N PRO A 517 24.06 15.88 22.59
CA PRO A 517 22.99 15.58 23.53
C PRO A 517 21.76 16.49 23.35
N ILE A 518 20.57 15.89 23.39
CA ILE A 518 19.28 16.60 23.36
C ILE A 518 18.57 16.42 24.70
N ILE A 519 18.52 15.19 25.21
CA ILE A 519 18.00 14.82 26.54
C ILE A 519 18.99 13.82 27.16
N ILE A 520 19.59 14.18 28.28
CA ILE A 520 20.34 13.28 29.17
C ILE A 520 19.83 13.53 30.59
N PRO A 521 19.23 12.52 31.26
CA PRO A 521 18.67 12.70 32.59
C PRO A 521 19.68 13.31 33.57
N GLY A 522 19.26 14.38 34.25
CA GLY A 522 20.10 15.07 35.25
C GLY A 522 21.29 15.87 34.71
N GLN A 523 21.51 15.92 33.39
CA GLN A 523 22.61 16.67 32.78
C GLN A 523 22.12 17.73 31.78
N VAL A 524 21.28 17.35 30.81
CA VAL A 524 20.83 18.25 29.74
C VAL A 524 19.42 17.92 29.28
N ALA A 525 18.62 18.95 29.01
CA ALA A 525 17.36 18.84 28.30
C ALA A 525 17.16 20.16 27.54
N LEU A 526 17.15 20.11 26.20
CA LEU A 526 16.97 21.30 25.39
C LEU A 526 15.52 21.78 25.41
N GLU A 527 15.28 23.08 25.27
CA GLU A 527 13.93 23.62 25.06
C GLU A 527 13.41 23.24 23.66
N PRO A 528 12.13 22.86 23.49
CA PRO A 528 11.04 22.84 24.47
C PRO A 528 10.88 21.51 25.26
N TYR A 529 11.84 20.59 25.17
CA TYR A 529 11.75 19.27 25.84
C TYR A 529 11.83 19.39 27.35
N SER A 530 12.74 20.22 27.88
CA SER A 530 12.85 20.52 29.32
C SER A 530 11.53 21.02 29.90
N GLN A 531 10.87 21.98 29.23
CA GLN A 531 9.56 22.49 29.67
C GLN A 531 8.51 21.39 29.86
N LEU A 532 8.44 20.41 28.95
CA LEU A 532 7.49 19.30 29.08
C LEU A 532 7.90 18.35 30.22
N LEU A 533 9.18 17.98 30.25
CA LEU A 533 9.75 17.03 31.21
C LEU A 533 9.77 17.55 32.66
N GLU A 534 9.81 18.87 32.84
CA GLU A 534 9.72 19.55 34.13
C GLU A 534 8.29 19.96 34.50
N ASN A 535 7.30 19.53 33.72
CA ASN A 535 5.87 19.84 33.91
C ASN A 535 5.56 21.36 33.91
N GLN A 536 6.32 22.14 33.13
CA GLN A 536 6.06 23.56 32.92
C GLN A 536 4.99 23.79 31.83
N ILE A 537 4.89 22.87 30.87
CA ILE A 537 3.88 22.86 29.80
C ILE A 537 3.20 21.50 29.72
N THR A 538 1.97 21.51 29.23
CA THR A 538 1.21 20.31 28.92
C THR A 538 1.61 19.73 27.55
N LEU A 539 1.31 18.44 27.31
CA LEU A 539 1.52 17.79 26.01
C LEU A 539 0.89 18.58 24.83
N PRO A 540 -0.37 19.07 24.90
CA PRO A 540 -0.94 19.92 23.85
C PRO A 540 -0.15 21.20 23.58
N GLU A 541 0.36 21.87 24.62
CA GLU A 541 1.18 23.08 24.47
C GLU A 541 2.54 22.76 23.85
N PHE A 542 3.14 21.62 24.20
CA PHE A 542 4.38 21.11 23.58
C PHE A 542 4.20 20.91 22.07
N TYR A 543 3.05 20.40 21.62
CA TYR A 543 2.79 20.20 20.19
C TYR A 543 2.79 21.49 19.37
N GLU A 544 2.34 22.59 19.96
CA GLU A 544 2.31 23.90 19.30
C GLU A 544 3.70 24.55 19.21
N LYS A 545 4.69 24.07 19.95
CA LYS A 545 6.08 24.58 19.89
C LYS A 545 6.82 24.15 18.62
N PHE A 546 6.36 23.10 17.93
CA PHE A 546 7.02 22.59 16.73
C PHE A 546 6.28 22.98 15.44
N PRO A 547 6.99 23.34 14.37
CA PRO A 547 6.39 23.53 13.05
C PRO A 547 5.86 22.22 12.45
N THR A 548 6.44 21.09 12.87
CA THR A 548 6.03 19.73 12.51
C THR A 548 5.17 19.09 13.59
N LYS A 549 4.50 17.99 13.24
CA LYS A 549 3.63 17.24 14.16
C LYS A 549 4.45 16.53 15.23
N ALA A 550 4.21 16.88 16.50
CA ALA A 550 4.85 16.26 17.66
C ALA A 550 3.90 15.40 18.51
N TYR A 551 2.66 15.17 18.07
CA TYR A 551 1.69 14.36 18.82
C TYR A 551 2.01 12.84 18.78
N PRO A 552 1.66 12.08 19.83
CA PRO A 552 1.80 10.62 19.88
C PRO A 552 1.00 9.96 18.75
N VAL A 553 1.60 8.93 18.16
CA VAL A 553 1.00 8.19 17.05
C VAL A 553 0.32 6.95 17.60
N THR A 554 -0.87 6.58 17.11
CA THR A 554 -1.63 5.42 17.63
C THR A 554 -1.88 4.40 16.53
N ASP A 555 -2.26 3.17 16.88
CA ASP A 555 -2.64 2.14 15.92
C ASP A 555 -3.88 2.52 15.08
N ASP A 556 -4.73 3.44 15.55
CA ASP A 556 -5.83 3.98 14.73
C ASP A 556 -5.37 5.07 13.76
N SER A 557 -4.24 5.74 14.02
CA SER A 557 -3.63 6.73 13.13
C SER A 557 -2.11 6.47 12.99
N PRO A 558 -1.70 5.37 12.34
CA PRO A 558 -0.31 4.87 12.37
C PRO A 558 0.60 5.63 11.39
N TYR A 559 0.58 6.97 11.39
CA TYR A 559 1.29 7.79 10.41
C TYR A 559 2.51 8.52 11.02
N PHE A 560 3.45 7.73 11.55
CA PHE A 560 4.65 8.26 12.23
C PHE A 560 5.58 9.06 11.31
N LEU A 561 5.53 8.84 10.01
CA LEU A 561 6.33 9.60 9.03
C LEU A 561 5.61 10.82 8.45
N SER A 562 4.36 11.06 8.86
CA SER A 562 3.57 12.22 8.45
C SER A 562 3.84 13.40 9.38
N PHE A 563 4.90 14.17 9.14
CA PHE A 563 5.32 15.26 10.03
C PHE A 563 4.72 16.64 9.66
N GLU A 564 4.18 16.83 8.46
CA GLU A 564 3.58 18.11 8.01
C GLU A 564 2.22 18.40 8.69
N LYS A 565 1.99 19.65 9.11
CA LYS A 565 0.71 20.14 9.67
C LYS A 565 -0.14 20.84 8.58
N PRO A 566 -1.47 20.62 8.51
CA PRO A 566 -2.25 19.61 9.23
C PRO A 566 -2.08 18.20 8.64
N PHE A 567 -1.68 18.09 7.37
CA PHE A 567 -1.37 16.86 6.64
C PHE A 567 -0.48 17.21 5.43
N PRO A 568 0.16 16.23 4.78
CA PRO A 568 1.11 16.50 3.70
C PRO A 568 0.54 17.32 2.54
N HIS A 569 1.30 18.28 2.00
CA HIS A 569 0.88 19.13 0.87
C HIS A 569 0.48 18.32 -0.37
N ILE A 570 1.09 17.15 -0.59
CA ILE A 570 0.71 16.25 -1.68
C ILE A 570 -0.74 15.76 -1.55
N LEU A 571 -1.21 15.48 -0.33
CA LEU A 571 -2.62 15.12 -0.10
C LEU A 571 -3.54 16.29 -0.31
N GLU A 572 -3.12 17.49 0.06
CA GLU A 572 -3.90 18.71 -0.18
C GLU A 572 -4.15 18.90 -1.68
N ALA A 573 -3.10 18.77 -2.49
CA ALA A 573 -3.21 18.80 -3.95
C ALA A 573 -4.13 17.70 -4.49
N LEU A 574 -3.97 16.45 -4.02
CA LEU A 574 -4.83 15.33 -4.41
C LEU A 574 -6.29 15.54 -4.02
N LEU A 575 -6.55 16.19 -2.89
CA LEU A 575 -7.90 16.53 -2.43
C LEU A 575 -8.53 17.57 -3.36
N TYR A 576 -7.83 18.65 -3.69
CA TYR A 576 -8.33 19.64 -4.65
C TYR A 576 -8.59 19.04 -6.03
N ILE A 577 -7.68 18.20 -6.54
CA ILE A 577 -7.86 17.49 -7.81
C ILE A 577 -9.08 16.56 -7.74
N SER A 578 -9.26 15.82 -6.66
CA SER A 578 -10.40 14.90 -6.49
C SER A 578 -11.73 15.65 -6.38
N VAL A 579 -11.76 16.79 -5.70
CA VAL A 579 -12.91 17.68 -5.64
C VAL A 579 -13.22 18.25 -7.02
N MET A 580 -12.21 18.68 -7.78
CA MET A 580 -12.38 19.17 -9.15
C MET A 580 -12.96 18.09 -10.07
N ILE A 581 -12.39 16.87 -10.04
CA ILE A 581 -12.91 15.72 -10.80
C ILE A 581 -14.38 15.46 -10.44
N THR A 582 -14.69 15.42 -9.14
CA THR A 582 -16.06 15.21 -8.65
C THR A 582 -17.00 16.31 -9.13
N ALA A 583 -16.57 17.57 -9.09
CA ALA A 583 -17.33 18.71 -9.58
C ALA A 583 -17.60 18.61 -11.09
N ILE A 584 -16.60 18.21 -11.90
CA ILE A 584 -16.77 17.99 -13.35
C ILE A 584 -17.82 16.92 -13.62
N PHE A 585 -17.78 15.79 -12.90
CA PHE A 585 -18.74 14.70 -13.06
C PHE A 585 -20.15 15.04 -12.54
N LEU A 586 -20.29 15.95 -11.58
CA LEU A 586 -21.58 16.48 -11.13
C LEU A 586 -22.17 17.49 -12.12
N VAL A 587 -21.35 18.40 -12.64
CA VAL A 587 -21.79 19.57 -13.40
C VAL A 587 -21.91 19.29 -14.90
N GLY A 588 -20.94 18.58 -15.50
CA GLY A 588 -20.87 18.37 -16.95
C GLY A 588 -22.12 17.71 -17.53
N PRO A 589 -22.56 16.56 -16.98
CA PRO A 589 -23.77 15.89 -17.45
C PRO A 589 -25.06 16.62 -17.08
N TYR A 590 -25.10 17.44 -16.02
CA TYR A 590 -26.26 18.26 -15.67
C TYR A 590 -26.62 19.25 -16.79
N PHE A 591 -25.63 19.92 -17.37
CA PHE A 591 -25.83 20.81 -18.53
C PHE A 591 -26.15 20.05 -19.82
N TRP A 592 -25.57 18.86 -20.00
CA TRP A 592 -25.77 18.04 -21.19
C TRP A 592 -27.14 17.34 -21.23
N LEU A 593 -27.64 16.88 -20.07
CA LEU A 593 -28.92 16.19 -19.93
C LEU A 593 -30.09 17.16 -19.86
N ARG A 594 -29.92 18.37 -19.31
CA ARG A 594 -30.97 19.42 -19.30
C ARG A 594 -31.42 19.81 -20.71
N LYS A 595 -30.53 19.76 -21.71
CA LYS A 595 -30.85 20.05 -23.11
C LYS A 595 -31.65 18.96 -23.83
N LYS A 596 -31.85 17.79 -23.22
CA LYS A 596 -32.47 16.61 -23.87
C LYS A 596 -33.71 16.06 -23.18
N ASP A 597 -33.98 16.47 -21.94
CA ASP A 597 -35.03 15.90 -21.08
C ASP A 597 -36.25 16.86 -20.94
N GLU A 598 -36.55 17.68 -21.95
CA GLU A 598 -37.80 18.49 -22.00
C GLU A 598 -39.06 17.65 -22.29
N SER A 599 -38.94 16.33 -22.47
CA SER A 599 -40.07 15.46 -22.81
C SER A 599 -40.09 14.18 -21.97
N ALA A 600 -40.37 14.29 -20.66
CA ALA A 600 -40.85 13.16 -19.85
C ALA A 600 -41.48 13.65 -18.53
N SER A 601 -42.79 13.87 -18.55
CA SER A 601 -43.64 14.28 -17.41
C SER A 601 -43.97 13.12 -16.46
N ASN A 602 -42.96 12.38 -15.95
CA ASN A 602 -43.18 11.33 -14.93
C ASN A 602 -42.23 11.50 -13.73
N ASP A 603 -42.64 12.36 -12.80
CA ASP A 603 -41.84 12.90 -11.69
C ASP A 603 -41.76 11.99 -10.43
N LYS A 604 -41.71 10.65 -10.61
CA LYS A 604 -41.70 9.71 -9.46
C LYS A 604 -40.31 9.58 -8.80
N LEU A 605 -39.22 9.65 -9.56
CA LEU A 605 -37.84 9.57 -9.06
C LEU A 605 -37.06 10.85 -9.40
N LYS A 606 -36.75 11.68 -8.39
CA LYS A 606 -36.02 12.94 -8.59
C LYS A 606 -34.55 12.66 -8.94
N ALA A 607 -34.04 13.29 -10.00
CA ALA A 607 -32.64 13.18 -10.43
C ALA A 607 -31.64 13.39 -9.27
N LYS A 608 -31.88 14.40 -8.43
CA LYS A 608 -31.07 14.68 -7.23
C LYS A 608 -30.96 13.48 -6.28
N SER A 609 -32.05 12.74 -6.08
CA SER A 609 -32.03 11.56 -5.19
C SER A 609 -31.19 10.42 -5.78
N ILE A 610 -31.19 10.24 -7.10
CA ILE A 610 -30.37 9.23 -7.78
C ILE A 610 -28.89 9.60 -7.64
N VAL A 611 -28.53 10.85 -7.90
CA VAL A 611 -27.15 11.34 -7.76
C VAL A 611 -26.64 11.13 -6.33
N ILE A 612 -27.40 11.56 -5.32
CA ILE A 612 -27.02 11.39 -3.90
C ILE A 612 -26.82 9.92 -3.55
N TYR A 613 -27.69 9.03 -4.04
CA TYR A 613 -27.58 7.60 -3.79
C TYR A 613 -26.27 7.01 -4.32
N PHE A 614 -25.93 7.24 -5.59
CA PHE A 614 -24.70 6.68 -6.18
C PHE A 614 -23.42 7.36 -5.66
N ALA A 615 -23.48 8.65 -5.34
CA ALA A 615 -22.38 9.34 -4.66
C ALA A 615 -22.11 8.71 -3.29
N ALA A 616 -23.17 8.51 -2.49
CA ALA A 616 -23.09 7.89 -1.18
C ALA A 616 -22.60 6.44 -1.22
N LEU A 617 -23.00 5.65 -2.22
CA LEU A 617 -22.49 4.28 -2.40
C LEU A 617 -21.00 4.28 -2.71
N GLY A 618 -20.53 5.11 -3.64
CA GLY A 618 -19.11 5.19 -4.00
C GLY A 618 -18.23 5.61 -2.83
N THR A 619 -18.59 6.70 -2.16
CA THR A 619 -17.85 7.18 -0.98
C THR A 619 -17.94 6.21 0.20
N GLY A 620 -19.11 5.66 0.47
CA GLY A 620 -19.31 4.72 1.59
C GLY A 620 -18.52 3.43 1.40
N PHE A 621 -18.51 2.88 0.18
CA PHE A 621 -17.81 1.62 -0.11
C PHE A 621 -16.32 1.75 0.16
N ILE A 622 -15.67 2.74 -0.46
CA ILE A 622 -14.21 2.88 -0.40
C ILE A 622 -13.71 3.31 0.99
N LEU A 623 -14.47 4.14 1.73
CA LEU A 623 -14.10 4.55 3.09
C LEU A 623 -14.13 3.37 4.06
N ILE A 624 -15.16 2.53 3.99
CA ILE A 624 -15.24 1.32 4.80
C ILE A 624 -14.12 0.34 4.41
N GLU A 625 -13.90 0.15 3.11
CA GLU A 625 -12.87 -0.75 2.59
C GLU A 625 -11.46 -0.35 3.04
N LEU A 626 -11.08 0.92 2.88
CA LEU A 626 -9.75 1.41 3.25
C LEU A 626 -9.54 1.48 4.77
N ALA A 627 -10.58 1.82 5.55
CA ALA A 627 -10.48 1.76 7.00
C ALA A 627 -10.31 0.32 7.51
N LEU A 628 -10.98 -0.66 6.88
CA LEU A 628 -10.76 -2.07 7.16
C LEU A 628 -9.37 -2.53 6.74
N LEU A 629 -8.86 -2.05 5.60
CA LEU A 629 -7.50 -2.34 5.15
C LEU A 629 -6.49 -1.96 6.22
N GLN A 630 -6.53 -0.72 6.70
CA GLN A 630 -5.65 -0.21 7.75
C GLN A 630 -5.64 -1.10 8.99
N LYS A 631 -6.82 -1.43 9.50
CA LYS A 631 -6.95 -2.28 10.69
C LYS A 631 -6.47 -3.72 10.46
N LEU A 632 -6.64 -4.27 9.27
CA LEU A 632 -6.16 -5.62 8.95
C LEU A 632 -4.66 -5.66 8.61
N ILE A 633 -4.02 -4.53 8.26
CA ILE A 633 -2.56 -4.46 8.11
C ILE A 633 -1.90 -4.81 9.46
N LEU A 634 -2.38 -4.23 10.56
CA LEU A 634 -1.93 -4.54 11.92
C LEU A 634 -2.10 -6.04 12.25
N LEU A 635 -3.26 -6.61 11.93
CA LEU A 635 -3.55 -8.01 12.26
C LEU A 635 -2.65 -9.01 11.49
N LEU A 636 -2.49 -8.79 10.18
CA LEU A 636 -1.79 -9.73 9.30
C LEU A 636 -0.27 -9.49 9.23
N GLY A 637 0.22 -8.30 9.63
CA GLY A 637 1.64 -7.96 9.66
C GLY A 637 2.32 -7.85 8.29
N ASN A 638 1.57 -7.91 7.18
CA ASN A 638 2.14 -7.76 5.84
C ASN A 638 1.20 -6.94 4.95
N PRO A 639 1.51 -5.65 4.68
CA PRO A 639 0.60 -4.75 3.97
C PRO A 639 0.14 -5.28 2.62
N THR A 640 1.04 -5.91 1.86
CA THR A 640 0.71 -6.44 0.53
C THR A 640 -0.17 -7.67 0.58
N MET A 641 0.10 -8.60 1.49
CA MET A 641 -0.76 -9.76 1.70
C MET A 641 -2.13 -9.32 2.22
N THR A 642 -2.19 -8.37 3.16
CA THR A 642 -3.45 -7.78 3.64
C THR A 642 -4.25 -7.19 2.50
N PHE A 643 -3.63 -6.37 1.66
CA PHE A 643 -4.29 -5.77 0.51
C PHE A 643 -4.83 -6.82 -0.45
N ALA A 644 -4.04 -7.84 -0.78
CA ALA A 644 -4.46 -8.93 -1.66
C ALA A 644 -5.62 -9.74 -1.08
N ILE A 645 -5.53 -10.15 0.20
CA ILE A 645 -6.59 -10.90 0.90
C ILE A 645 -7.85 -10.07 1.03
N LEU A 646 -7.72 -8.79 1.38
CA LEU A 646 -8.85 -7.89 1.55
C LEU A 646 -9.56 -7.67 0.23
N LEU A 647 -8.85 -7.22 -0.81
CA LEU A 647 -9.44 -7.01 -2.13
C LEU A 647 -10.05 -8.29 -2.68
N PHE A 648 -9.33 -9.42 -2.60
CA PHE A 648 -9.86 -10.71 -3.03
C PHE A 648 -11.19 -11.01 -2.34
N THR A 649 -11.22 -10.92 -1.01
CA THR A 649 -12.40 -11.31 -0.22
C THR A 649 -13.57 -10.36 -0.42
N VAL A 650 -13.32 -9.05 -0.36
CA VAL A 650 -14.36 -8.02 -0.51
C VAL A 650 -14.94 -8.05 -1.93
N LEU A 651 -14.11 -8.13 -2.98
CA LEU A 651 -14.57 -8.17 -4.36
C LEU A 651 -15.26 -9.49 -4.70
N LEU A 652 -14.72 -10.63 -4.26
CA LEU A 652 -15.35 -11.94 -4.45
C LEU A 652 -16.73 -11.97 -3.78
N SER A 653 -16.79 -11.56 -2.51
CA SER A 653 -18.03 -11.54 -1.75
C SER A 653 -19.03 -10.54 -2.34
N SER A 654 -18.58 -9.36 -2.77
CA SER A 654 -19.40 -8.38 -3.49
C SER A 654 -19.92 -8.91 -4.82
N GLY A 655 -19.11 -9.68 -5.55
CA GLY A 655 -19.49 -10.36 -6.78
C GLY A 655 -20.62 -11.37 -6.55
N VAL A 656 -20.50 -12.19 -5.50
CA VAL A 656 -21.55 -13.12 -5.06
C VAL A 656 -22.80 -12.35 -4.63
N GLY A 657 -22.66 -11.27 -3.85
CA GLY A 657 -23.74 -10.37 -3.48
C GLY A 657 -24.49 -9.82 -4.69
N SER A 658 -23.78 -9.40 -5.73
CA SER A 658 -24.37 -8.92 -6.99
C SER A 658 -25.15 -10.01 -7.73
N LEU A 659 -24.68 -11.27 -7.74
CA LEU A 659 -25.45 -12.39 -8.31
C LEU A 659 -26.78 -12.57 -7.58
N VAL A 660 -26.74 -12.54 -6.24
CA VAL A 660 -27.91 -12.74 -5.39
C VAL A 660 -28.84 -11.52 -5.43
N SER A 661 -28.35 -10.32 -5.76
CA SER A 661 -29.15 -9.10 -5.92
C SER A 661 -30.33 -9.28 -6.89
N SER A 662 -30.15 -10.15 -7.90
CA SER A 662 -31.19 -10.50 -8.88
C SER A 662 -32.39 -11.25 -8.27
N ARG A 663 -32.16 -11.99 -7.18
CA ARG A 663 -33.15 -12.77 -6.42
C ARG A 663 -33.69 -11.99 -5.21
N LEU A 664 -32.79 -11.43 -4.38
CA LEU A 664 -33.15 -10.75 -3.13
C LEU A 664 -33.83 -9.40 -3.36
N ALA A 665 -33.38 -8.60 -4.33
CA ALA A 665 -33.91 -7.27 -4.58
C ALA A 665 -34.51 -7.16 -5.99
N LYS A 666 -35.34 -8.13 -6.37
CA LYS A 666 -36.03 -8.17 -7.67
C LYS A 666 -37.06 -7.04 -7.75
N ASN A 667 -36.62 -5.86 -8.20
CA ASN A 667 -37.40 -4.62 -8.31
C ASN A 667 -38.04 -4.13 -6.99
N ASN A 668 -37.67 -4.72 -5.85
CA ASN A 668 -38.25 -4.40 -4.55
C ASN A 668 -37.35 -3.46 -3.75
N THR A 669 -37.77 -2.20 -3.68
CA THR A 669 -37.12 -1.13 -2.90
C THR A 669 -37.10 -1.41 -1.40
N LYS A 670 -38.02 -2.24 -0.85
CA LYS A 670 -38.02 -2.64 0.57
C LYS A 670 -36.79 -3.46 0.95
N ASN A 671 -36.44 -4.44 0.11
CA ASN A 671 -35.31 -5.33 0.37
C ASN A 671 -33.98 -4.57 0.20
N LEU A 672 -33.92 -3.59 -0.69
CA LEU A 672 -32.78 -2.69 -0.82
C LEU A 672 -32.54 -1.87 0.45
N THR A 673 -33.59 -1.28 1.03
CA THR A 673 -33.48 -0.56 2.31
C THR A 673 -32.99 -1.48 3.43
N PHE A 674 -33.50 -2.71 3.53
CA PHE A 674 -33.05 -3.66 4.54
C PHE A 674 -31.58 -4.04 4.39
N VAL A 675 -31.11 -4.28 3.15
CA VAL A 675 -29.71 -4.56 2.86
C VAL A 675 -28.80 -3.40 3.25
N ILE A 676 -29.15 -2.17 2.86
CA ILE A 676 -28.35 -0.99 3.24
C ILE A 676 -28.35 -0.79 4.76
N GLY A 677 -29.49 -1.03 5.42
CA GLY A 677 -29.57 -1.02 6.89
C GLY A 677 -28.65 -2.08 7.53
N GLY A 678 -28.54 -3.26 6.92
CA GLY A 678 -27.59 -4.30 7.30
C GLY A 678 -26.12 -3.87 7.15
N ILE A 679 -25.78 -3.17 6.06
CA ILE A 679 -24.42 -2.59 5.87
C ILE A 679 -24.10 -1.61 7.00
N THR A 680 -25.02 -0.67 7.29
CA THR A 680 -24.85 0.29 8.38
C THR A 680 -24.69 -0.41 9.73
N ALA A 681 -25.58 -1.37 10.05
CA ALA A 681 -25.53 -2.09 11.32
C ALA A 681 -24.22 -2.88 11.47
N MET A 682 -23.76 -3.56 10.41
CA MET A 682 -22.50 -4.29 10.40
C MET A 682 -21.30 -3.35 10.53
N GLY A 683 -21.32 -2.20 9.85
CA GLY A 683 -20.27 -1.20 9.98
C GLY A 683 -20.15 -0.67 11.41
N VAL A 684 -21.28 -0.36 12.06
CA VAL A 684 -21.29 0.06 13.48
C VAL A 684 -20.73 -1.05 14.38
N PHE A 685 -21.13 -2.30 14.13
CA PHE A 685 -20.60 -3.45 14.85
C PHE A 685 -19.07 -3.55 14.71
N TYR A 686 -18.51 -3.38 13.51
CA TYR A 686 -17.06 -3.41 13.30
C TYR A 686 -16.34 -2.24 13.97
N VAL A 687 -16.86 -1.03 13.96
CA VAL A 687 -16.24 0.10 14.68
C VAL A 687 -16.08 -0.22 16.18
N LEU A 688 -17.05 -0.92 16.77
CA LEU A 688 -17.05 -1.24 18.21
C LEU A 688 -16.22 -2.49 18.56
N VAL A 689 -16.22 -3.51 17.70
CA VAL A 689 -15.73 -4.86 18.06
C VAL A 689 -14.41 -5.21 17.38
N LEU A 690 -14.12 -4.63 16.22
CA LEU A 690 -12.93 -4.99 15.42
C LEU A 690 -11.61 -4.77 16.17
N PRO A 691 -11.38 -3.67 16.92
CA PRO A 691 -10.15 -3.51 17.69
C PRO A 691 -9.92 -4.66 18.68
N THR A 692 -10.96 -5.05 19.43
CA THR A 692 -10.88 -6.15 20.40
C THR A 692 -10.55 -7.48 19.74
N ILE A 693 -11.13 -7.77 18.57
CA ILE A 693 -10.83 -8.98 17.79
C ILE A 693 -9.38 -8.96 17.31
N ILE A 694 -8.88 -7.81 16.83
CA ILE A 694 -7.51 -7.70 16.32
C ILE A 694 -6.52 -8.03 17.44
N TYR A 695 -6.64 -7.37 18.60
CA TYR A 695 -5.70 -7.60 19.71
C TYR A 695 -5.80 -9.00 20.32
N SER A 696 -6.94 -9.69 20.24
CA SER A 696 -7.04 -11.08 20.71
C SER A 696 -6.47 -12.10 19.73
N VAL A 697 -6.30 -11.73 18.46
CA VAL A 697 -5.89 -12.64 17.37
C VAL A 697 -4.49 -12.29 16.83
N ILE A 698 -3.94 -11.13 17.19
CA ILE A 698 -2.63 -10.67 16.70
C ILE A 698 -1.49 -11.64 17.08
N ALA A 699 -1.65 -12.42 18.13
CA ALA A 699 -0.68 -13.42 18.55
C ALA A 699 -0.85 -14.79 17.83
N GLU A 700 -1.93 -14.99 17.08
CA GLU A 700 -2.24 -16.29 16.47
C GLU A 700 -1.39 -16.56 15.21
N PRO A 701 -1.23 -17.84 14.80
CA PRO A 701 -0.57 -18.20 13.54
C PRO A 701 -1.20 -17.53 12.32
N PHE A 702 -0.38 -17.23 11.31
CA PHE A 702 -0.79 -16.51 10.10
C PHE A 702 -2.07 -17.06 9.46
N ILE A 703 -2.21 -18.38 9.34
CA ILE A 703 -3.40 -19.01 8.74
C ILE A 703 -4.68 -18.65 9.51
N GLN A 704 -4.64 -18.62 10.85
CA GLN A 704 -5.79 -18.26 11.66
C GLN A 704 -6.17 -16.78 11.48
N LYS A 705 -5.16 -15.89 11.47
CA LYS A 705 -5.34 -14.46 11.17
C LYS A 705 -6.01 -14.24 9.82
N VAL A 706 -5.60 -15.00 8.79
CA VAL A 706 -6.21 -14.96 7.45
C VAL A 706 -7.66 -15.44 7.49
N LEU A 707 -7.94 -16.59 8.13
CA LEU A 707 -9.31 -17.13 8.21
C LEU A 707 -10.26 -16.19 8.93
N ILE A 708 -9.83 -15.57 10.02
CA ILE A 708 -10.60 -14.59 10.78
C ILE A 708 -10.83 -13.33 9.96
N SER A 709 -9.78 -12.81 9.30
CA SER A 709 -9.90 -11.67 8.37
C SER A 709 -10.92 -11.94 7.26
N VAL A 710 -10.84 -13.11 6.62
CA VAL A 710 -11.78 -13.52 5.57
C VAL A 710 -13.20 -13.63 6.12
N GLY A 711 -13.36 -14.24 7.30
CA GLY A 711 -14.65 -14.36 8.00
C GLY A 711 -15.27 -13.00 8.34
N LEU A 712 -14.47 -12.00 8.70
CA LEU A 712 -14.90 -10.63 8.93
C LEU A 712 -15.27 -9.91 7.62
N LEU A 713 -14.54 -10.13 6.53
CA LEU A 713 -14.76 -9.40 5.27
C LEU A 713 -15.94 -9.93 4.44
N ILE A 714 -16.21 -11.24 4.49
CA ILE A 714 -17.29 -11.87 3.68
C ILE A 714 -18.65 -11.21 3.93
N PRO A 715 -19.17 -11.05 5.17
CA PRO A 715 -20.52 -10.55 5.39
C PRO A 715 -20.72 -9.13 4.87
N ILE A 716 -19.78 -8.23 5.16
CA ILE A 716 -19.89 -6.83 4.75
C ILE A 716 -19.73 -6.68 3.23
N GLY A 717 -18.76 -7.38 2.63
CA GLY A 717 -18.55 -7.38 1.18
C GLY A 717 -19.78 -7.93 0.44
N PHE A 718 -20.38 -9.01 0.94
CA PHE A 718 -21.59 -9.59 0.36
C PHE A 718 -22.74 -8.57 0.31
N LEU A 719 -22.97 -7.87 1.42
CA LEU A 719 -24.02 -6.85 1.50
C LEU A 719 -23.70 -5.65 0.60
N MET A 720 -22.44 -5.18 0.59
CA MET A 720 -21.99 -4.04 -0.23
C MET A 720 -22.08 -4.29 -1.74
N GLY A 721 -22.04 -5.55 -2.18
CA GLY A 721 -22.22 -5.94 -3.59
C GLY A 721 -23.64 -5.83 -4.14
N ILE A 722 -24.66 -5.67 -3.29
CA ILE A 722 -26.09 -5.68 -3.69
C ILE A 722 -26.65 -4.30 -4.12
N PRO A 723 -26.35 -3.17 -3.43
CA PRO A 723 -26.97 -1.87 -3.70
C PRO A 723 -26.76 -1.35 -5.11
N MET A 724 -25.51 -1.34 -5.60
CA MET A 724 -25.15 -0.77 -6.90
C MET A 724 -25.89 -1.43 -8.08
N PRO A 725 -25.85 -2.76 -8.29
CA PRO A 725 -26.58 -3.40 -9.40
C PRO A 725 -28.10 -3.28 -9.26
N THR A 726 -28.61 -3.15 -8.04
CA THR A 726 -30.04 -2.93 -7.78
C THR A 726 -30.45 -1.50 -8.13
N GLY A 727 -29.70 -0.50 -7.68
CA GLY A 727 -29.90 0.90 -8.05
C GLY A 727 -29.83 1.10 -9.57
N MET A 728 -28.88 0.44 -10.25
CA MET A 728 -28.73 0.55 -11.70
C MET A 728 -29.94 -0.01 -12.46
N ARG A 729 -30.53 -1.13 -11.99
CA ARG A 729 -31.79 -1.67 -12.55
C ARG A 729 -32.96 -0.70 -12.35
N ILE A 730 -33.07 -0.09 -11.17
CA ILE A 730 -34.10 0.92 -10.87
C ILE A 730 -33.94 2.12 -11.81
N VAL A 731 -32.75 2.69 -11.92
CA VAL A 731 -32.49 3.83 -12.83
C VAL A 731 -32.77 3.46 -14.27
N LYS A 732 -32.40 2.26 -14.73
CA LYS A 732 -32.70 1.83 -16.09
C LYS A 732 -34.20 1.77 -16.40
N MET A 733 -35.04 1.41 -15.42
CA MET A 733 -36.49 1.37 -15.60
C MET A 733 -37.11 2.78 -15.72
N TYR A 734 -36.59 3.76 -14.98
CA TYR A 734 -37.21 5.10 -14.90
C TYR A 734 -36.50 6.17 -15.75
N LYS A 735 -35.16 6.15 -15.82
CA LYS A 735 -34.30 7.11 -16.51
C LYS A 735 -33.08 6.40 -17.16
N PRO A 736 -33.25 5.62 -18.24
CA PRO A 736 -32.18 4.84 -18.85
C PRO A 736 -30.99 5.68 -19.35
N THR A 737 -31.23 6.94 -19.73
CA THR A 737 -30.20 7.90 -20.15
C THR A 737 -29.24 8.29 -19.02
N PHE A 738 -29.62 8.09 -17.75
CA PHE A 738 -28.81 8.44 -16.57
C PHE A 738 -27.86 7.32 -16.15
N VAL A 739 -28.00 6.10 -16.66
CA VAL A 739 -27.20 4.92 -16.27
C VAL A 739 -25.68 5.16 -16.39
N PRO A 740 -25.15 5.64 -17.54
CA PRO A 740 -23.71 5.92 -17.65
C PRO A 740 -23.24 7.03 -16.71
N TRP A 741 -24.10 8.02 -16.45
CA TRP A 741 -23.78 9.12 -15.55
C TRP A 741 -23.68 8.65 -14.09
N MET A 742 -24.58 7.76 -13.66
CA MET A 742 -24.56 7.22 -12.28
C MET A 742 -23.33 6.35 -12.02
N TRP A 743 -22.88 5.60 -13.04
CA TRP A 743 -21.60 4.89 -12.97
C TRP A 743 -20.43 5.85 -12.76
N ALA A 744 -20.40 6.94 -13.53
CA ALA A 744 -19.35 7.96 -13.43
C ALA A 744 -19.36 8.70 -12.08
N ILE A 745 -20.55 9.05 -11.55
CA ILE A 745 -20.69 9.66 -10.22
C ILE A 745 -20.15 8.71 -9.14
N ASN A 746 -20.54 7.44 -9.16
CA ASN A 746 -20.03 6.45 -8.21
C ASN A 746 -18.49 6.40 -8.24
N GLY A 747 -17.91 6.31 -9.44
CA GLY A 747 -16.45 6.31 -9.61
C GLY A 747 -15.78 7.58 -9.08
N ALA A 748 -16.28 8.77 -9.43
CA ALA A 748 -15.72 10.04 -8.99
C ALA A 748 -15.76 10.21 -7.46
N PHE A 749 -16.88 9.85 -6.83
CA PHE A 749 -17.02 9.89 -5.37
C PHE A 749 -16.23 8.78 -4.66
N SER A 750 -15.87 7.70 -5.35
CA SER A 750 -14.92 6.70 -4.83
C SER A 750 -13.48 7.24 -4.84
N VAL A 751 -13.08 7.99 -5.88
CA VAL A 751 -11.77 8.67 -5.91
C VAL A 751 -11.67 9.70 -4.77
N LEU A 752 -12.69 10.55 -4.62
CA LEU A 752 -12.76 11.48 -3.49
C LEU A 752 -12.75 10.76 -2.14
N GLY A 753 -13.51 9.68 -2.01
CA GLY A 753 -13.57 8.87 -0.79
C GLY A 753 -12.22 8.26 -0.42
N ALA A 754 -11.42 7.82 -1.40
CA ALA A 754 -10.09 7.28 -1.16
C ALA A 754 -9.14 8.33 -0.57
N VAL A 755 -9.10 9.53 -1.15
CA VAL A 755 -8.28 10.63 -0.63
C VAL A 755 -8.77 11.08 0.75
N LEU A 756 -10.08 11.20 0.93
CA LEU A 756 -10.68 11.51 2.23
C LEU A 756 -10.32 10.47 3.29
N SER A 757 -10.29 9.18 2.94
CA SER A 757 -9.91 8.11 3.87
C SER A 757 -8.53 8.34 4.48
N VAL A 758 -7.55 8.71 3.65
CA VAL A 758 -6.17 8.96 4.10
C VAL A 758 -6.09 10.24 4.92
N VAL A 759 -6.73 11.32 4.46
CA VAL A 759 -6.77 12.61 5.18
C VAL A 759 -7.39 12.42 6.57
N ILE A 760 -8.53 11.74 6.65
CA ILE A 760 -9.22 11.43 7.92
C ILE A 760 -8.36 10.46 8.76
N GLY A 761 -7.74 9.46 8.14
CA GLY A 761 -6.83 8.52 8.82
C GLY A 761 -5.68 9.23 9.52
N ILE A 762 -5.04 10.21 8.87
CA ILE A 762 -3.91 10.98 9.42
C ILE A 762 -4.35 11.96 10.52
N THR A 763 -5.56 12.50 10.42
CA THR A 763 -6.03 13.59 11.30
C THR A 763 -6.83 13.11 12.50
N TYR A 764 -7.66 12.08 12.31
CA TYR A 764 -8.60 11.58 13.31
C TYR A 764 -8.51 10.06 13.52
N GLY A 765 -7.95 9.32 12.57
CA GLY A 765 -7.80 7.87 12.63
C GLY A 765 -8.76 7.09 11.70
N ALA A 766 -8.42 5.83 11.45
CA ALA A 766 -9.13 4.90 10.58
C ALA A 766 -10.57 4.65 11.04
N SER A 767 -10.82 4.65 12.36
CA SER A 767 -12.17 4.46 12.91
C SER A 767 -13.10 5.59 12.48
N TYR A 768 -12.62 6.83 12.42
CA TYR A 768 -13.41 7.97 11.95
C TYR A 768 -13.69 7.90 10.45
N ALA A 769 -12.72 7.44 9.64
CA ALA A 769 -12.95 7.20 8.21
C ALA A 769 -14.06 6.17 7.99
N MET A 770 -14.05 5.09 8.79
CA MET A 770 -15.10 4.07 8.78
C MET A 770 -16.47 4.64 9.17
N ILE A 771 -16.53 5.47 10.22
CA ILE A 771 -17.78 6.15 10.66
C ILE A 771 -18.33 7.03 9.53
N ILE A 772 -17.49 7.78 8.83
CA ILE A 772 -17.93 8.62 7.70
C ILE A 772 -18.45 7.75 6.55
N GLY A 773 -17.81 6.60 6.29
CA GLY A 773 -18.31 5.61 5.33
C GLY A 773 -19.69 5.06 5.72
N ILE A 774 -19.91 4.77 7.01
CA ILE A 774 -21.20 4.34 7.55
C ILE A 774 -22.26 5.44 7.40
N VAL A 775 -21.90 6.70 7.67
CA VAL A 775 -22.78 7.86 7.46
C VAL A 775 -23.16 8.01 5.99
N ALA A 776 -22.24 7.77 5.06
CA ALA A 776 -22.58 7.74 3.63
C ALA A 776 -23.61 6.64 3.32
N TYR A 777 -23.44 5.44 3.86
CA TYR A 777 -24.47 4.39 3.72
C TYR A 777 -25.80 4.74 4.41
N LEU A 778 -25.80 5.46 5.53
CA LEU A 778 -27.02 6.01 6.14
C LEU A 778 -27.73 7.01 5.23
N VAL A 779 -26.99 7.85 4.51
CA VAL A 779 -27.55 8.74 3.49
C VAL A 779 -28.19 7.91 2.36
N ALA A 780 -27.50 6.88 1.86
CA ALA A 780 -28.07 5.97 0.86
C ALA A 780 -29.32 5.24 1.38
N LEU A 781 -29.34 4.87 2.68
CA LEU A 781 -30.48 4.25 3.35
C LEU A 781 -31.69 5.17 3.34
N CYS A 782 -31.52 6.43 3.77
CA CYS A 782 -32.56 7.45 3.77
C CYS A 782 -33.14 7.66 2.37
N VAL A 783 -32.28 7.74 1.34
CA VAL A 783 -32.74 7.86 -0.05
C VAL A 783 -33.52 6.62 -0.49
N SER A 784 -33.02 5.42 -0.20
CA SER A 784 -33.71 4.17 -0.55
C SER A 784 -35.07 4.06 0.14
N PHE A 785 -35.21 4.57 1.36
CA PHE A 785 -36.46 4.59 2.12
C PHE A 785 -37.49 5.54 1.49
N VAL A 786 -37.03 6.68 0.94
CA VAL A 786 -37.91 7.57 0.15
C VAL A 786 -38.36 6.88 -1.13
N TRP A 787 -37.49 6.12 -1.80
CA TRP A 787 -37.85 5.34 -2.99
C TRP A 787 -38.85 4.23 -2.66
N LYS A 788 -38.71 3.58 -1.50
CA LYS A 788 -39.66 2.59 -0.96
C LYS A 788 -41.08 3.15 -0.84
N LYS A 789 -41.23 4.39 -0.38
CA LYS A 789 -42.55 5.03 -0.27
C LYS A 789 -43.17 5.37 -1.65
N ARG A 790 -42.41 5.34 -2.74
CA ARG A 790 -42.84 5.87 -4.06
C ARG A 790 -43.07 4.83 -5.15
N SER A 791 -42.68 3.56 -4.96
CA SER A 791 -42.84 2.54 -6.01
C SER A 791 -42.88 1.13 -5.44
N ILE A 792 -44.06 0.47 -5.44
CA ILE A 792 -44.41 -0.73 -6.23
C ILE A 792 -45.95 -0.82 -6.34
N GLU A 793 -46.62 0.16 -6.95
CA GLU A 793 -47.89 -0.14 -7.62
C GLU A 793 -47.51 -0.62 -9.02
N ILE A 794 -47.71 -1.91 -9.21
CA ILE A 794 -47.40 -2.61 -10.45
C ILE A 794 -48.23 -1.98 -11.57
N ILE A 795 -47.54 -1.66 -12.67
CA ILE A 795 -48.13 -1.56 -14.01
C ILE A 795 -48.69 -2.94 -14.34
N THR A 796 -49.90 -3.22 -13.85
CA THR A 796 -50.78 -4.34 -14.24
C THR A 796 -52.11 -3.81 -14.77
N LYS A 797 -52.16 -2.55 -15.20
CA LYS A 797 -53.24 -1.99 -16.00
C LYS A 797 -52.69 -0.95 -16.97
N SER A 798 -52.23 -1.43 -18.12
CA SER A 798 -52.70 -1.06 -19.46
C SER A 798 -51.76 -1.64 -20.50
#